data_AF-A0A952B4K8-F1
#
_entry.id   AF-A0A952B4K8-F1
#
_cell.length_a   1.000
_cell.length_b   1.000
_cell.length_c   1.000
_cell.angle_alpha   90.00
_cell.angle_beta   90.00
_cell.angle_gamma   90.00
#
_symmetry.space_group_name_H-M   'P 1'
#
loop_
_entity.id
_entity.type
_entity.pdbx_description
1 polymer ?
#
loop_
_entity_poly.entity_id
_entity_poly.type
_entity_poly.pdbx_seq_one_letter_code
_entity_poly.pdbx_strand_id
1 'polypeptide(L)'
;MEPYLTQITNYLLMQSWQITILVVVIAAVNMALKNRSAHVRYLLWLIVLAKCLAPPLLTVPVAILPQERYAEPAPVSPVQAPTESFEVVDSPIAQTPVPLATQIIALIPITVAERQARLTARQWFSFGWVAGVAAFLLFAVIKAVKTEFWLRRQRKTLSSELQAGIEGLFSRLDLKTFPKVWLVNGIGQPFVWGLLRGSIYLPADFIKVNNTEHRKGVLGHELSHILRFDAAVNLLQVIAQAVFWFHPFVWWVNKTIRGEREKCCDEMAIAHLGAKAKNYSAAIVEILIAEHESTRPVPSLAVAGPVKNIEERIKTIMKPGKNFYKCPSRRAIIVSLLVAALVVPTTFALTKPTEGVESFGSRKVPVTVAGKVISEQSGEALVGAIVRVAVPATDMRKVRGSANHTIYEGRTDPYGRFAIEVPSGGKAVDISLDAFMPGYRSAAGTFRRGGDFSLVRVTVQPDKKTDLLIRLPSALYIAGVVKDHNGQPFANVKVNANMQFDGGSGYIALTATDKNGRFEIFDYPAPAMKRKDEKGRLTFSIETAKTVTIKDIYGMKPKQLRTLNVQMPRGLVASGVLLDVNGKPIVETLVQAMVGDIGIVLRSIKTDQNGCFQLAGLPERKPLILYAHAMSLKQKARMPLVLIDRDKEVTLRCKAVELKAPPKTVTMLGMKVANITPEIKDVYDLSPNFDGVVILDTGKNYERLGIGELREGYFFWIVGNKKIHNMREMISEILRINNKPRPTRGGSISEGHKGFIRVVYVRRDSTSTQYLRLTDEDAAELMSLTKELDRTTDETEAGSQKSKQGSDIADRIISASILSRLGKALLIYANDHQDRYPDTMSLLKSYIRDKQDFEWILKNVSYLGKGRDIAGLTETIIAYDRALLNMGTGTNVLFGSGMVLFRSAEKLEKLGIMKAE
;
A
#
# COMPACT_ATOMS: atom_id res chain seq x y z
N MET A 1 -1.04 -14.22 1.65
CA MET A 1 -1.60 -14.05 0.28
C MET A 1 -2.76 -15.01 0.00
N GLU A 2 -2.75 -16.25 0.51
CA GLU A 2 -3.82 -17.24 0.27
C GLU A 2 -5.28 -16.81 0.56
N PRO A 3 -5.61 -16.07 1.64
CA PRO A 3 -7.02 -15.77 1.93
C PRO A 3 -7.63 -14.75 0.97
N TYR A 4 -6.86 -13.76 0.51
CA TYR A 4 -7.36 -12.73 -0.42
C TYR A 4 -7.65 -13.32 -1.81
N LEU A 5 -6.78 -14.18 -2.32
CA LEU A 5 -6.98 -14.86 -3.62
C LEU A 5 -8.22 -15.75 -3.58
N THR A 6 -8.42 -16.47 -2.48
CA THR A 6 -9.60 -17.33 -2.30
C THR A 6 -10.89 -16.52 -2.16
N GLN A 7 -10.85 -15.38 -1.45
CA GLN A 7 -11.98 -14.44 -1.37
C GLN A 7 -12.36 -13.85 -2.73
N ILE A 8 -11.37 -13.46 -3.53
CA ILE A 8 -11.59 -12.95 -4.90
C ILE A 8 -12.24 -14.04 -5.77
N THR A 9 -11.77 -15.28 -5.70
CA THR A 9 -12.37 -16.39 -6.48
C THR A 9 -13.81 -16.65 -6.04
N ASN A 10 -14.10 -16.67 -4.74
CA ASN A 10 -15.47 -16.83 -4.24
C ASN A 10 -16.37 -15.67 -4.66
N TYR A 11 -15.86 -14.44 -4.62
CA TYR A 11 -16.55 -13.25 -5.09
C TYR A 11 -16.90 -13.34 -6.58
N LEU A 12 -15.92 -13.67 -7.42
CA LEU A 12 -16.09 -13.79 -8.87
C LEU A 12 -17.08 -14.91 -9.22
N LEU A 13 -17.02 -16.06 -8.54
CA LEU A 13 -17.97 -17.15 -8.72
C LEU A 13 -19.39 -16.73 -8.33
N MET A 14 -19.55 -16.07 -7.18
CA MET A 14 -20.85 -15.58 -6.71
C MET A 14 -21.46 -14.54 -7.64
N GLN A 15 -20.64 -13.63 -8.16
CA GLN A 15 -21.08 -12.62 -9.13
C GLN A 15 -21.41 -13.24 -10.49
N SER A 16 -20.66 -14.25 -10.94
CA SER A 16 -20.83 -14.84 -12.28
C SER A 16 -22.23 -15.44 -12.49
N TRP A 17 -22.73 -16.23 -11.53
CA TRP A 17 -24.07 -16.82 -11.66
C TRP A 17 -25.17 -15.76 -11.54
N GLN A 18 -24.99 -14.74 -10.68
CA GLN A 18 -25.95 -13.64 -10.54
C GLN A 18 -26.03 -12.79 -11.81
N ILE A 19 -24.87 -12.45 -12.40
CA ILE A 19 -24.79 -11.77 -13.70
C ILE A 19 -25.50 -12.62 -14.75
N THR A 20 -25.29 -13.93 -14.77
CA THR A 20 -25.95 -14.84 -15.72
C THR A 20 -27.47 -14.80 -15.59
N ILE A 21 -28.02 -14.91 -14.37
CA ILE A 21 -29.48 -14.82 -14.14
C ILE A 21 -30.00 -13.44 -14.58
N LEU A 22 -29.32 -12.37 -14.16
CA LEU A 22 -29.71 -11.01 -14.50
C LEU A 22 -29.73 -10.80 -16.02
N VAL A 23 -28.74 -11.34 -16.72
CA VAL A 23 -28.66 -11.34 -18.19
C VAL A 23 -29.84 -12.06 -18.82
N VAL A 24 -30.22 -13.24 -18.32
CA VAL A 24 -31.36 -14.01 -18.84
C VAL A 24 -32.67 -13.25 -18.62
N VAL A 25 -32.88 -12.71 -17.41
CA VAL A 25 -34.07 -11.92 -17.08
C VAL A 25 -34.17 -10.68 -17.97
N ILE A 26 -33.07 -9.92 -18.10
CA ILE A 26 -33.06 -8.73 -18.94
C ILE A 26 -33.19 -9.08 -20.42
N ALA A 27 -32.64 -10.21 -20.89
CA ALA A 27 -32.86 -10.69 -22.25
C ALA A 27 -34.35 -10.99 -22.51
N ALA A 28 -35.03 -11.69 -21.59
CA ALA A 28 -36.45 -12.00 -21.68
C ALA A 28 -37.32 -10.74 -21.67
N VAL A 29 -37.04 -9.80 -20.74
CA VAL A 29 -37.71 -8.50 -20.69
C VAL A 29 -37.48 -7.71 -21.99
N ASN A 30 -36.26 -7.70 -22.52
CA ASN A 30 -35.97 -7.04 -23.79
C ASN A 30 -36.69 -7.68 -24.98
N MET A 31 -36.87 -9.00 -24.96
CA MET A 31 -37.64 -9.72 -25.97
C MET A 31 -39.13 -9.33 -25.92
N ALA A 32 -39.71 -9.19 -24.72
CA ALA A 32 -41.07 -8.68 -24.54
C ALA A 32 -41.18 -7.20 -24.94
N LEU A 33 -40.15 -6.40 -24.64
CA LEU A 33 -40.06 -5.00 -24.99
C LEU A 33 -39.48 -4.74 -26.39
N LYS A 34 -39.40 -5.76 -27.27
CA LYS A 34 -38.82 -5.61 -28.63
C LYS A 34 -39.47 -4.52 -29.48
N ASN A 35 -40.71 -4.14 -29.14
CA ASN A 35 -41.48 -3.09 -29.80
C ASN A 35 -41.39 -1.72 -29.10
N ARG A 36 -40.70 -1.62 -27.97
CA ARG A 36 -40.50 -0.37 -27.23
C ARG A 36 -39.18 0.29 -27.64
N SER A 37 -39.00 1.55 -27.26
CA SER A 37 -37.82 2.36 -27.62
C SER A 37 -36.51 1.66 -27.26
N ALA A 38 -35.52 1.78 -28.15
CA ALA A 38 -34.16 1.31 -27.90
C ALA A 38 -33.56 1.90 -26.61
N HIS A 39 -33.96 3.11 -26.22
CA HIS A 39 -33.48 3.76 -25.00
C HIS A 39 -33.79 2.97 -23.72
N VAL A 40 -34.99 2.39 -23.62
CA VAL A 40 -35.38 1.57 -22.45
C VAL A 40 -34.57 0.28 -22.42
N ARG A 41 -34.44 -0.35 -23.58
CA ARG A 41 -33.69 -1.60 -23.75
C ARG A 41 -32.22 -1.42 -23.41
N TYR A 42 -31.64 -0.31 -23.84
CA TYR A 42 -30.28 0.12 -23.48
C TYR A 42 -30.13 0.36 -21.97
N LEU A 43 -31.03 1.12 -21.34
CA LEU A 43 -31.00 1.37 -19.89
C LEU A 43 -31.05 0.07 -19.08
N LEU A 44 -31.86 -0.91 -19.49
CA LEU A 44 -31.91 -2.22 -18.83
C LEU A 44 -30.55 -2.93 -18.92
N TRP A 45 -29.90 -2.95 -20.09
CA TRP A 45 -28.57 -3.55 -20.21
C TRP A 45 -27.49 -2.83 -19.40
N LEU A 46 -27.61 -1.52 -19.17
CA LEU A 46 -26.71 -0.79 -18.29
C LEU A 46 -26.80 -1.24 -16.83
N ILE A 47 -27.92 -1.82 -16.38
CA ILE A 47 -28.04 -2.39 -15.03
C ILE A 47 -27.09 -3.59 -14.88
N VAL A 48 -26.97 -4.43 -15.92
CA VAL A 48 -26.00 -5.54 -15.92
C VAL A 48 -24.57 -4.99 -15.84
N LEU A 49 -24.27 -3.95 -16.64
CA LEU A 49 -22.95 -3.34 -16.63
C LEU A 49 -22.60 -2.73 -15.26
N ALA A 50 -23.57 -2.04 -14.63
CA ALA A 50 -23.42 -1.52 -13.27
C ALA A 50 -23.22 -2.64 -12.25
N LYS A 51 -23.93 -3.76 -12.38
CA LYS A 51 -23.78 -4.93 -11.52
C LYS A 51 -22.36 -5.52 -11.58
N CYS A 52 -21.75 -5.54 -12.76
CA CYS A 52 -20.36 -6.02 -12.91
C CYS A 52 -19.34 -5.13 -12.18
N LEU A 53 -19.59 -3.82 -12.08
CA LEU A 53 -18.61 -2.84 -11.58
C LEU A 53 -18.81 -2.44 -10.12
N ALA A 54 -20.02 -2.62 -9.58
CA ALA A 54 -20.33 -2.27 -8.21
C ALA A 54 -19.97 -3.41 -7.23
N PRO A 55 -19.28 -3.13 -6.12
CA PRO A 55 -19.13 -4.10 -5.06
C PRO A 55 -20.49 -4.34 -4.37
N PRO A 56 -20.76 -5.56 -3.89
CA PRO A 56 -21.98 -5.85 -3.16
C PRO A 56 -21.94 -5.16 -1.80
N LEU A 57 -23.01 -4.45 -1.49
CA LEU A 57 -23.18 -3.75 -0.22
C LEU A 57 -24.18 -4.45 0.70
N LEU A 58 -25.02 -5.35 0.16
CA LEU A 58 -26.07 -6.07 0.87
C LEU A 58 -26.04 -7.56 0.49
N THR A 59 -26.06 -8.47 1.47
CA THR A 59 -26.14 -9.91 1.21
C THR A 59 -27.52 -10.43 1.59
N VAL A 60 -28.25 -11.01 0.64
CA VAL A 60 -29.58 -11.59 0.82
C VAL A 60 -29.45 -13.13 0.81
N PRO A 61 -29.72 -13.83 1.92
CA PRO A 61 -29.69 -15.29 1.94
C PRO A 61 -30.90 -15.86 1.17
N VAL A 62 -30.67 -16.78 0.24
CA VAL A 62 -31.74 -17.51 -0.47
C VAL A 62 -31.56 -19.01 -0.26
N ALA A 63 -32.55 -19.66 0.36
CA ALA A 63 -32.59 -21.09 0.62
C ALA A 63 -33.32 -21.80 -0.53
N ILE A 64 -32.56 -22.41 -1.46
CA ILE A 64 -33.10 -23.02 -2.69
C ILE A 64 -32.85 -24.53 -2.76
N LEU A 65 -31.96 -25.10 -1.95
CA LEU A 65 -31.65 -26.52 -2.03
C LEU A 65 -32.71 -27.36 -1.28
N PRO A 66 -33.31 -28.39 -1.93
CA PRO A 66 -34.30 -29.25 -1.31
C PRO A 66 -33.64 -30.08 -0.19
N GLN A 67 -34.39 -30.21 0.91
CA GLN A 67 -34.01 -30.98 2.09
C GLN A 67 -34.09 -32.48 1.73
N GLU A 68 -32.96 -33.18 1.77
CA GLU A 68 -32.97 -34.65 1.83
C GLU A 68 -33.63 -35.03 3.15
N ARG A 69 -34.90 -35.47 3.11
CA ARG A 69 -35.61 -36.01 4.28
C ARG A 69 -34.97 -37.35 4.63
N TYR A 70 -33.98 -37.34 5.51
CA TYR A 70 -33.63 -38.55 6.24
C TYR A 70 -34.71 -38.78 7.30
N ALA A 71 -35.37 -39.94 7.23
CA ALA A 71 -36.32 -40.36 8.24
C ALA A 71 -35.62 -40.39 9.62
N GLU A 72 -36.23 -39.75 10.62
CA GLU A 72 -35.77 -39.86 12.01
C GLU A 72 -35.75 -41.34 12.43
N PRO A 73 -34.65 -41.86 13.00
CA PRO A 73 -34.67 -43.13 13.69
C PRO A 73 -35.53 -42.97 14.94
N ALA A 74 -36.46 -43.92 15.16
CA ALA A 74 -37.30 -43.95 16.35
C ALA A 74 -36.45 -43.88 17.64
N PRO A 75 -36.95 -43.22 18.71
CA PRO A 75 -36.21 -43.09 19.96
C PRO A 75 -35.92 -44.46 20.56
N VAL A 76 -34.62 -44.77 20.71
CA VAL A 76 -34.15 -45.95 21.45
C VAL A 76 -34.23 -45.66 22.95
N SER A 77 -35.01 -46.48 23.65
CA SER A 77 -35.11 -46.47 25.12
C SER A 77 -33.73 -46.66 25.79
N PRO A 78 -33.49 -46.00 26.94
CA PRO A 78 -32.21 -46.13 27.63
C PRO A 78 -32.03 -47.55 28.19
N VAL A 79 -30.91 -48.18 27.85
CA VAL A 79 -30.42 -49.42 28.47
C VAL A 79 -29.94 -49.09 29.88
N GLN A 80 -30.49 -49.76 30.90
CA GLN A 80 -30.04 -49.70 32.28
C GLN A 80 -28.61 -50.24 32.40
N ALA A 81 -27.74 -49.51 33.09
CA ALA A 81 -26.41 -49.99 33.46
C ALA A 81 -26.53 -51.10 34.53
N PRO A 82 -25.70 -52.17 34.48
CA PRO A 82 -25.67 -53.14 35.56
C PRO A 82 -25.04 -52.52 36.81
N THR A 83 -25.73 -52.67 37.93
CA THR A 83 -25.22 -52.44 39.28
C THR A 83 -24.32 -53.62 39.66
N GLU A 84 -23.00 -53.44 39.68
CA GLU A 84 -22.12 -54.36 40.39
C GLU A 84 -21.83 -53.81 41.79
N SER A 85 -22.28 -54.58 42.78
CA SER A 85 -22.02 -54.43 44.19
C SER A 85 -20.58 -54.82 44.52
N PHE A 86 -19.86 -53.95 45.23
CA PHE A 86 -18.56 -54.27 45.81
C PHE A 86 -18.73 -55.16 47.05
N GLU A 87 -18.28 -56.42 46.97
CA GLU A 87 -18.01 -57.23 48.16
C GLU A 87 -16.58 -56.96 48.65
N VAL A 88 -16.48 -56.58 49.92
CA VAL A 88 -15.25 -56.39 50.66
C VAL A 88 -14.79 -57.76 51.17
N VAL A 89 -13.62 -58.22 50.73
CA VAL A 89 -12.91 -59.34 51.37
C VAL A 89 -11.56 -58.83 51.89
N ASP A 90 -11.31 -59.19 53.14
CA ASP A 90 -10.28 -58.67 54.03
C ASP A 90 -8.99 -59.55 54.00
N SER A 91 -7.83 -58.89 54.09
CA SER A 91 -6.50 -59.39 54.52
C SER A 91 -5.63 -60.35 53.67
N PRO A 92 -4.29 -60.43 53.90
CA PRO A 92 -3.32 -59.44 54.39
C PRO A 92 -2.02 -59.32 53.54
N ILE A 93 -1.18 -58.37 53.97
CA ILE A 93 0.08 -57.86 53.40
C ILE A 93 1.20 -58.92 53.25
N ALA A 94 1.93 -58.88 52.12
CA ALA A 94 3.35 -59.26 52.06
C ALA A 94 4.11 -58.42 51.00
N GLN A 95 5.26 -57.89 51.41
CA GLN A 95 6.18 -57.04 50.64
C GLN A 95 7.16 -57.89 49.81
N THR A 96 7.53 -57.46 48.59
CA THR A 96 8.93 -57.29 48.08
C THR A 96 8.98 -57.05 46.55
N PRO A 97 10.08 -56.46 46.01
CA PRO A 97 10.07 -55.61 44.80
C PRO A 97 10.60 -56.29 43.52
N VAL A 98 10.26 -55.74 42.34
CA VAL A 98 10.80 -56.18 41.04
C VAL A 98 11.43 -55.00 40.28
N PRO A 99 12.62 -55.16 39.66
CA PRO A 99 13.41 -54.07 39.09
C PRO A 99 13.12 -53.79 37.61
N LEU A 100 13.58 -52.61 37.21
CA LEU A 100 13.49 -51.94 35.91
C LEU A 100 14.15 -52.76 34.78
N ALA A 101 13.39 -53.11 33.73
CA ALA A 101 13.90 -53.66 32.48
C ALA A 101 13.60 -52.73 31.29
N THR A 102 14.67 -52.15 30.75
CA THR A 102 14.79 -51.40 29.51
C THR A 102 14.20 -52.15 28.31
N GLN A 103 13.27 -51.55 27.57
CA GLN A 103 12.88 -52.03 26.24
C GLN A 103 13.40 -51.12 25.12
N ILE A 104 14.20 -51.74 24.26
CA ILE A 104 14.79 -51.23 23.03
C ILE A 104 13.67 -51.07 21.98
N ILE A 105 13.53 -49.88 21.40
CA ILE A 105 12.65 -49.65 20.23
C ILE A 105 13.44 -49.91 18.96
N ALA A 106 13.02 -50.93 18.21
CA ALA A 106 13.46 -51.19 16.85
C ALA A 106 12.95 -50.10 15.89
N LEU A 107 13.87 -49.51 15.12
CA LEU A 107 13.62 -48.51 14.08
C LEU A 107 12.98 -49.16 12.84
N ILE A 108 11.73 -48.81 12.55
CA ILE A 108 11.16 -48.93 11.19
C ILE A 108 11.34 -47.55 10.52
N PRO A 109 12.00 -47.45 9.36
CA PRO A 109 12.14 -46.18 8.66
C PRO A 109 10.78 -45.81 8.05
N ILE A 110 10.12 -44.81 8.62
CA ILE A 110 8.95 -44.18 8.02
C ILE A 110 9.44 -43.37 6.82
N THR A 111 9.20 -43.87 5.62
CA THR A 111 9.33 -43.10 4.38
C THR A 111 8.28 -41.98 4.41
N VAL A 112 8.71 -40.77 4.78
CA VAL A 112 7.89 -39.57 4.70
C VAL A 112 7.73 -39.24 3.23
N ALA A 113 6.59 -39.61 2.65
CA ALA A 113 6.18 -39.09 1.35
C ALA A 113 5.99 -37.57 1.47
N GLU A 114 6.97 -36.80 0.97
CA GLU A 114 6.85 -35.35 0.81
C GLU A 114 5.61 -35.02 -0.01
N ARG A 115 4.56 -34.55 0.65
CA ARG A 115 3.39 -34.01 -0.02
C ARG A 115 3.76 -32.64 -0.57
N GLN A 116 4.32 -32.62 -1.78
CA GLN A 116 4.52 -31.39 -2.55
C GLN A 116 3.24 -30.53 -2.49
N ALA A 117 3.37 -29.30 -2.02
CA ALA A 117 2.26 -28.36 -1.94
C ALA A 117 1.80 -27.99 -3.35
N ARG A 118 0.89 -28.78 -3.91
CA ARG A 118 0.24 -28.49 -5.19
C ARG A 118 -0.72 -27.33 -4.95
N LEU A 119 -0.47 -26.22 -5.64
CA LEU A 119 -1.40 -25.10 -5.73
C LEU A 119 -2.79 -25.61 -6.09
N THR A 120 -3.80 -25.19 -5.34
CA THR A 120 -5.18 -25.58 -5.61
C THR A 120 -5.65 -24.93 -6.93
N ALA A 121 -6.58 -25.57 -7.64
CA ALA A 121 -7.14 -25.03 -8.88
C ALA A 121 -7.69 -23.60 -8.72
N ARG A 122 -8.23 -23.28 -7.52
CA ARG A 122 -8.73 -21.94 -7.18
C ARG A 122 -7.64 -20.87 -7.13
N GLN A 123 -6.44 -21.22 -6.68
CA GLN A 123 -5.30 -20.29 -6.62
C GLN A 123 -4.71 -20.04 -8.00
N TRP A 124 -4.55 -21.10 -8.80
CA TRP A 124 -4.19 -20.97 -10.22
C TRP A 124 -5.17 -20.09 -10.97
N PHE A 125 -6.47 -20.25 -10.71
CA PHE A 125 -7.51 -19.38 -11.26
C PHE A 125 -7.33 -17.92 -10.83
N SER A 126 -7.06 -17.63 -9.54
CA SER A 126 -6.85 -16.24 -9.08
C SER A 126 -5.62 -15.59 -9.72
N PHE A 127 -4.51 -16.31 -9.84
CA PHE A 127 -3.30 -15.79 -10.50
C PHE A 127 -3.55 -15.56 -11.99
N GLY A 128 -4.18 -16.52 -12.67
CA GLY A 128 -4.60 -16.39 -14.06
C GLY A 128 -5.57 -15.22 -14.26
N TRP A 129 -6.47 -14.98 -13.29
CA TRP A 129 -7.39 -13.85 -13.31
C TRP A 129 -6.65 -12.51 -13.21
N VAL A 130 -5.78 -12.31 -12.21
CA VAL A 130 -5.00 -11.06 -12.07
C VAL A 130 -4.14 -10.81 -13.30
N ALA A 131 -3.44 -11.84 -13.79
CA ALA A 131 -2.63 -11.74 -14.99
C ALA A 131 -3.48 -11.40 -16.22
N GLY A 132 -4.66 -12.01 -16.36
CA GLY A 132 -5.61 -11.74 -17.44
C GLY A 132 -6.15 -10.31 -17.41
N VAL A 133 -6.53 -9.79 -16.24
CA VAL A 133 -6.97 -8.39 -16.07
C VAL A 133 -5.84 -7.44 -16.45
N ALA A 134 -4.64 -7.65 -15.92
CA ALA A 134 -3.48 -6.81 -16.18
C ALA A 134 -3.11 -6.79 -17.68
N ALA A 135 -3.05 -7.97 -18.31
CA ALA A 135 -2.78 -8.10 -19.73
C ALA A 135 -3.86 -7.41 -20.58
N PHE A 136 -5.14 -7.65 -20.29
CA PHE A 136 -6.25 -7.06 -21.04
C PHE A 136 -6.24 -5.52 -20.97
N LEU A 137 -6.07 -4.96 -19.76
CA LEU A 137 -5.98 -3.50 -19.57
C LEU A 137 -4.73 -2.93 -20.23
N LEU A 138 -3.59 -3.60 -20.13
CA LEU A 138 -2.36 -3.18 -20.81
C LEU A 138 -2.56 -3.13 -22.34
N PHE A 139 -3.13 -4.17 -22.94
CA PHE A 139 -3.43 -4.18 -24.37
C PHE A 139 -4.43 -3.09 -24.76
N ALA A 140 -5.46 -2.85 -23.95
CA ALA A 140 -6.43 -1.77 -24.18
C ALA A 140 -5.76 -0.40 -24.14
N VAL A 141 -4.89 -0.14 -23.15
CA VAL A 141 -4.14 1.12 -23.01
C VAL A 141 -3.16 1.30 -24.16
N ILE A 142 -2.39 0.27 -24.54
CA ILE A 142 -1.46 0.35 -25.68
C ILE A 142 -2.22 0.68 -26.97
N LYS A 143 -3.34 0.01 -27.23
CA LYS A 143 -4.20 0.31 -28.39
C LYS A 143 -4.72 1.74 -28.34
N ALA A 144 -5.14 2.21 -27.17
CA ALA A 144 -5.64 3.57 -26.97
C ALA A 144 -4.57 4.64 -27.27
N VAL A 145 -3.38 4.47 -26.69
CA VAL A 145 -2.25 5.41 -26.87
C VAL A 145 -1.78 5.44 -28.32
N LYS A 146 -1.64 4.27 -28.97
CA LYS A 146 -1.29 4.18 -30.39
C LYS A 146 -2.32 4.87 -31.28
N THR A 147 -3.60 4.69 -30.98
CA THR A 147 -4.71 5.34 -31.70
C THR A 147 -4.67 6.85 -31.53
N GLU A 148 -4.58 7.34 -30.29
CA GLU A 148 -4.52 8.78 -29.99
C GLU A 148 -3.35 9.45 -30.69
N PHE A 149 -2.17 8.83 -30.65
CA PHE A 149 -0.98 9.35 -31.31
C PHE A 149 -1.14 9.39 -32.84
N TRP A 150 -1.71 8.35 -33.42
CA TRP A 150 -2.00 8.28 -34.85
C TRP A 150 -3.03 9.35 -35.28
N LEU A 151 -4.13 9.49 -34.54
CA LEU A 151 -5.16 10.50 -34.80
C LEU A 151 -4.61 11.93 -34.72
N ARG A 152 -3.76 12.22 -33.73
CA ARG A 152 -3.12 13.55 -33.63
C ARG A 152 -2.24 13.89 -34.83
N ARG A 153 -1.61 12.88 -35.44
CA ARG A 153 -0.76 13.06 -36.63
C ARG A 153 -1.55 13.19 -37.92
N GLN A 154 -2.70 12.51 -38.02
CA GLN A 154 -3.46 12.42 -39.27
C GLN A 154 -4.67 13.36 -39.36
N ARG A 155 -5.10 13.96 -38.25
CA ARG A 155 -6.25 14.88 -38.23
C ARG A 155 -5.98 16.14 -39.03
N LYS A 156 -6.96 16.54 -39.83
CA LYS A 156 -7.02 17.80 -40.59
C LYS A 156 -8.25 18.60 -40.16
N THR A 157 -8.15 19.92 -40.22
CA THR A 157 -9.27 20.83 -40.01
C THR A 157 -10.22 20.80 -41.20
N LEU A 158 -11.50 21.10 -40.98
CA LEU A 158 -12.47 21.27 -42.06
C LEU A 158 -12.28 22.63 -42.75
N SER A 159 -12.82 22.77 -43.96
CA SER A 159 -12.96 24.08 -44.60
C SER A 159 -13.97 24.94 -43.84
N SER A 160 -13.80 26.25 -43.90
CA SER A 160 -14.64 27.24 -43.21
C SER A 160 -16.14 27.08 -43.54
N GLU A 161 -16.46 26.76 -44.79
CA GLU A 161 -17.82 26.55 -45.27
C GLU A 161 -18.47 25.30 -44.66
N LEU A 162 -17.73 24.19 -44.61
CA LEU A 162 -18.24 22.93 -44.06
C LEU A 162 -18.35 23.02 -42.53
N GLN A 163 -17.41 23.73 -41.89
CA GLN A 163 -17.48 24.02 -40.46
C GLN A 163 -18.72 24.86 -40.12
N ALA A 164 -19.02 25.92 -40.87
CA ALA A 164 -20.22 26.73 -40.68
C ALA A 164 -21.52 25.92 -40.88
N GLY A 165 -21.54 25.00 -41.86
CA GLY A 165 -22.67 24.09 -42.08
C GLY A 165 -22.92 23.11 -40.92
N ILE A 166 -21.85 22.64 -40.27
CA ILE A 166 -21.91 21.77 -39.09
C ILE A 166 -22.34 22.56 -37.84
N GLU A 167 -21.80 23.77 -37.65
CA GLU A 167 -22.18 24.65 -36.54
C GLU A 167 -23.66 25.06 -36.63
N GLY A 168 -24.18 25.31 -37.83
CA GLY A 168 -25.61 25.53 -38.07
C GLY A 168 -26.48 24.31 -37.73
N LEU A 169 -25.98 23.10 -37.95
CA LEU A 169 -26.66 21.87 -37.55
C LEU A 169 -26.71 21.71 -36.03
N PHE A 170 -25.59 21.96 -35.35
CA PHE A 170 -25.51 21.86 -33.90
C PHE A 170 -26.28 22.95 -33.17
N SER A 171 -26.41 24.13 -33.77
CA SER A 171 -27.21 25.24 -33.24
C SER A 171 -28.71 24.90 -33.17
N ARG A 172 -29.21 24.03 -34.07
CA ARG A 172 -30.59 23.51 -34.02
C ARG A 172 -30.84 22.49 -32.91
N LEU A 173 -29.79 22.11 -32.17
CA LEU A 173 -29.80 21.08 -31.14
C LEU A 173 -29.58 21.65 -29.73
N ASP A 174 -29.67 22.97 -29.56
CA ASP A 174 -29.51 23.70 -28.29
C ASP A 174 -28.22 23.36 -27.51
N LEU A 175 -27.13 23.06 -28.23
CA LEU A 175 -25.87 22.72 -27.60
C LEU A 175 -25.11 23.97 -27.15
N LYS A 176 -24.84 24.05 -25.83
CA LYS A 176 -24.02 25.12 -25.23
C LYS A 176 -22.54 25.05 -25.62
N THR A 177 -22.07 23.92 -26.15
CA THR A 177 -20.66 23.71 -26.50
C THR A 177 -20.57 22.76 -27.69
N PHE A 178 -19.91 23.19 -28.76
CA PHE A 178 -19.80 22.40 -29.99
C PHE A 178 -18.63 21.41 -29.92
N PRO A 179 -18.85 20.13 -30.29
CA PRO A 179 -17.76 19.17 -30.38
C PRO A 179 -16.87 19.49 -31.58
N LYS A 180 -15.55 19.29 -31.43
CA LYS A 180 -14.61 19.47 -32.54
C LYS A 180 -14.80 18.34 -33.54
N VAL A 181 -14.80 18.70 -34.82
CA VAL A 181 -14.86 17.75 -35.94
C VAL A 181 -13.50 17.75 -36.65
N TRP A 182 -13.02 16.58 -37.02
CA TRP A 182 -11.72 16.39 -37.68
C TRP A 182 -11.87 15.47 -38.90
N LEU A 183 -11.07 15.72 -39.94
CA LEU A 183 -10.94 14.84 -41.10
C LEU A 183 -9.71 13.95 -40.97
N VAL A 184 -9.83 12.66 -41.28
CA VAL A 184 -8.71 11.71 -41.22
C VAL A 184 -8.66 10.86 -42.49
N ASN A 185 -7.44 10.68 -43.01
CA ASN A 185 -7.19 9.79 -44.15
C ASN A 185 -7.09 8.33 -43.68
N GLY A 186 -7.71 7.41 -44.43
CA GLY A 186 -7.57 5.95 -44.19
C GLY A 186 -8.48 5.35 -43.12
N ILE A 187 -9.54 6.06 -42.69
CA ILE A 187 -10.64 5.49 -41.90
C ILE A 187 -11.82 5.19 -42.82
N GLY A 188 -12.45 4.02 -42.64
CA GLY A 188 -13.59 3.59 -43.46
C GLY A 188 -14.92 4.22 -43.07
N GLN A 189 -15.10 4.57 -41.80
CA GLN A 189 -16.35 5.09 -41.26
C GLN A 189 -16.13 6.22 -40.23
N PRO A 190 -17.10 7.14 -40.06
CA PRO A 190 -17.12 8.09 -38.95
C PRO A 190 -17.08 7.40 -37.58
N PHE A 191 -16.46 8.06 -36.60
CA PHE A 191 -16.54 7.61 -35.21
C PHE A 191 -16.26 8.76 -34.22
N VAL A 192 -16.65 8.54 -32.97
CA VAL A 192 -16.38 9.44 -31.85
C VAL A 192 -15.21 8.94 -31.00
N TRP A 193 -14.31 9.85 -30.63
CA TRP A 193 -13.19 9.57 -29.74
C TRP A 193 -12.93 10.69 -28.72
N GLY A 194 -12.67 10.30 -27.46
CA GLY A 194 -12.42 11.18 -26.32
C GLY A 194 -13.47 11.05 -25.20
N LEU A 195 -13.01 10.96 -23.93
CA LEU A 195 -13.85 10.60 -22.77
C LEU A 195 -14.71 11.76 -22.20
N LEU A 196 -14.17 12.99 -22.15
CA LEU A 196 -14.80 14.15 -21.49
C LEU A 196 -15.26 15.25 -22.46
N ARG A 197 -14.63 15.33 -23.64
CA ARG A 197 -14.96 16.26 -24.74
C ARG A 197 -14.77 15.52 -26.06
N GLY A 198 -15.70 14.61 -26.36
CA GLY A 198 -15.66 13.78 -27.56
C GLY A 198 -15.48 14.62 -28.82
N SER A 199 -14.55 14.22 -29.67
CA SER A 199 -14.37 14.79 -31.01
C SER A 199 -14.90 13.81 -32.04
N ILE A 200 -15.52 14.34 -33.11
CA ILE A 200 -16.04 13.55 -34.22
C ILE A 200 -14.93 13.44 -35.27
N TYR A 201 -14.63 12.22 -35.71
CA TYR A 201 -13.63 11.95 -36.75
C TYR A 201 -14.35 11.45 -37.99
N LEU A 202 -14.14 12.13 -39.11
CA LEU A 202 -14.78 11.85 -40.40
C LEU A 202 -13.74 11.37 -41.42
N PRO A 203 -14.07 10.38 -42.27
CA PRO A 203 -13.26 10.02 -43.42
C PRO A 203 -13.04 11.23 -44.33
N ALA A 204 -11.85 11.39 -44.91
CA ALA A 204 -11.60 12.48 -45.87
C ALA A 204 -12.55 12.42 -47.08
N ASP A 205 -12.95 11.21 -47.50
CA ASP A 205 -13.91 10.98 -48.58
C ASP A 205 -15.35 11.35 -48.21
N PHE A 206 -15.66 11.60 -46.93
CA PHE A 206 -16.98 12.05 -46.48
C PHE A 206 -17.40 13.39 -47.13
N ILE A 207 -16.42 14.20 -47.55
CA ILE A 207 -16.68 15.46 -48.27
C ILE A 207 -17.28 15.22 -49.67
N LYS A 208 -17.02 14.06 -50.28
CA LYS A 208 -17.49 13.71 -51.64
C LYS A 208 -18.97 13.32 -51.68
N VAL A 209 -19.61 13.11 -50.53
CA VAL A 209 -21.05 12.82 -50.43
C VAL A 209 -21.83 14.10 -50.75
N ASN A 210 -22.28 14.25 -52.00
CA ASN A 210 -22.94 15.48 -52.45
C ASN A 210 -24.29 15.78 -51.75
N ASN A 211 -24.96 14.77 -51.19
CA ASN A 211 -26.25 14.96 -50.53
C ASN A 211 -26.11 15.55 -49.11
N THR A 212 -26.48 16.82 -48.95
CA THR A 212 -26.43 17.57 -47.69
C THR A 212 -27.29 16.96 -46.58
N GLU A 213 -28.45 16.39 -46.93
CA GLU A 213 -29.34 15.75 -45.94
C GLU A 213 -28.75 14.43 -45.42
N HIS A 214 -28.04 13.69 -46.26
CA HIS A 214 -27.35 12.46 -45.85
C HIS A 214 -26.18 12.77 -44.90
N ARG A 215 -25.40 13.83 -45.19
CA ARG A 215 -24.34 14.33 -44.31
C ARG A 215 -24.89 14.75 -42.94
N LYS A 216 -26.01 15.46 -42.89
CA LYS A 216 -26.69 15.82 -41.63
C LYS A 216 -27.14 14.59 -40.85
N GLY A 217 -27.69 13.58 -41.53
CA GLY A 217 -28.09 12.31 -40.91
C GLY A 217 -26.96 11.65 -40.13
N VAL A 218 -25.80 11.50 -40.76
CA VAL A 218 -24.65 10.85 -40.13
C VAL A 218 -24.00 11.70 -39.05
N LEU A 219 -23.90 13.02 -39.25
CA LEU A 219 -23.42 13.91 -38.19
C LEU A 219 -24.35 13.91 -36.97
N GLY A 220 -25.67 13.85 -37.17
CA GLY A 220 -26.65 13.72 -36.09
C GLY A 220 -26.52 12.40 -35.33
N HIS A 221 -26.15 11.32 -36.01
CA HIS A 221 -25.85 10.02 -35.40
C HIS A 221 -24.59 10.10 -34.52
N GLU A 222 -23.47 10.55 -35.06
CA GLU A 222 -22.21 10.68 -34.32
C GLU A 222 -22.34 11.63 -33.12
N LEU A 223 -23.06 12.73 -33.29
CA LEU A 223 -23.33 13.64 -32.20
C LEU A 223 -24.14 12.99 -31.07
N SER A 224 -25.06 12.08 -31.41
CA SER A 224 -25.86 11.36 -30.41
C SER A 224 -24.98 10.54 -29.47
N HIS A 225 -23.85 9.98 -29.95
CA HIS A 225 -22.88 9.32 -29.07
C HIS A 225 -22.26 10.27 -28.02
N ILE A 226 -22.01 11.52 -28.40
CA ILE A 226 -21.45 12.54 -27.50
C ILE A 226 -22.49 12.95 -26.46
N LEU A 227 -23.72 13.25 -26.88
CA LEU A 227 -24.80 13.68 -25.98
C LEU A 227 -25.17 12.61 -24.94
N ARG A 228 -24.98 11.34 -25.30
CA ARG A 228 -25.25 10.18 -24.43
C ARG A 228 -24.05 9.74 -23.60
N PHE A 229 -22.89 10.40 -23.75
CA PHE A 229 -21.63 10.01 -23.12
C PHE A 229 -21.25 8.54 -23.40
N ASP A 230 -21.52 8.05 -24.62
CA ASP A 230 -21.31 6.65 -24.97
C ASP A 230 -19.84 6.22 -24.88
N ALA A 231 -18.89 7.16 -24.99
CA ALA A 231 -17.47 6.90 -24.74
C ALA A 231 -17.18 6.51 -23.27
N ALA A 232 -17.89 7.11 -22.31
CA ALA A 232 -17.76 6.76 -20.90
C ALA A 232 -18.35 5.36 -20.65
N VAL A 233 -19.52 5.07 -21.23
CA VAL A 233 -20.10 3.73 -21.17
C VAL A 233 -19.17 2.70 -21.81
N ASN A 234 -18.55 3.01 -22.95
CA ASN A 234 -17.59 2.12 -23.60
C ASN A 234 -16.35 1.84 -22.71
N LEU A 235 -15.86 2.84 -21.96
CA LEU A 235 -14.80 2.64 -20.97
C LEU A 235 -15.25 1.69 -19.85
N LEU A 236 -16.46 1.86 -19.32
CA LEU A 236 -17.04 0.95 -18.33
C LEU A 236 -17.19 -0.48 -18.89
N GLN A 237 -17.60 -0.62 -20.15
CA GLN A 237 -17.65 -1.90 -20.85
C GLN A 237 -16.28 -2.56 -20.95
N VAL A 238 -15.22 -1.80 -21.26
CA VAL A 238 -13.83 -2.30 -21.30
C VAL A 238 -13.36 -2.74 -19.93
N ILE A 239 -13.65 -1.98 -18.86
CA ILE A 239 -13.29 -2.37 -17.49
C ILE A 239 -14.05 -3.63 -17.07
N ALA A 240 -15.36 -3.69 -17.30
CA ALA A 240 -16.18 -4.86 -16.97
C ALA A 240 -15.71 -6.11 -17.73
N GLN A 241 -15.36 -5.96 -19.00
CA GLN A 241 -14.82 -7.03 -19.83
C GLN A 241 -13.41 -7.44 -19.41
N ALA A 242 -12.59 -6.53 -18.89
CA ALA A 242 -11.29 -6.86 -18.33
C ALA A 242 -11.44 -7.69 -17.04
N VAL A 243 -12.32 -7.27 -16.13
CA VAL A 243 -12.60 -7.97 -14.86
C VAL A 243 -13.23 -9.34 -15.11
N PHE A 244 -14.13 -9.45 -16.08
CA PHE A 244 -14.85 -10.68 -16.43
C PHE A 244 -14.43 -11.24 -17.79
N TRP A 245 -13.13 -11.18 -18.11
CA TRP A 245 -12.60 -11.60 -19.41
C TRP A 245 -12.93 -13.06 -19.76
N PHE A 246 -13.12 -13.91 -18.76
CA PHE A 246 -13.50 -15.32 -18.91
C PHE A 246 -15.02 -15.56 -19.05
N HIS A 247 -15.89 -14.55 -18.83
CA HIS A 247 -17.33 -14.74 -18.70
C HIS A 247 -18.09 -14.47 -20.02
N PRO A 248 -18.58 -15.50 -20.74
CA PRO A 248 -19.14 -15.34 -22.09
C PRO A 248 -20.35 -14.41 -22.16
N PHE A 249 -21.21 -14.41 -21.14
CA PHE A 249 -22.37 -13.51 -21.11
C PHE A 249 -21.97 -12.04 -20.97
N VAL A 250 -20.83 -11.69 -20.36
CA VAL A 250 -20.39 -10.29 -20.28
C VAL A 250 -19.94 -9.81 -21.67
N TRP A 251 -19.28 -10.68 -22.44
CA TRP A 251 -18.96 -10.40 -23.85
C TRP A 251 -20.23 -10.23 -24.70
N TRP A 252 -21.22 -11.10 -24.49
CA TRP A 252 -22.52 -11.01 -25.16
C TRP A 252 -23.26 -9.73 -24.78
N VAL A 253 -23.36 -9.39 -23.49
CA VAL A 253 -23.94 -8.12 -23.01
C VAL A 253 -23.24 -6.93 -23.63
N ASN A 254 -21.90 -6.93 -23.68
CA ASN A 254 -21.16 -5.84 -24.31
C ASN A 254 -21.47 -5.72 -25.80
N LYS A 255 -21.63 -6.84 -26.51
CA LYS A 255 -22.07 -6.85 -27.91
C LYS A 255 -23.50 -6.32 -28.05
N THR A 256 -24.41 -6.70 -27.16
CA THR A 256 -25.80 -6.27 -27.16
C THR A 256 -25.94 -4.78 -26.84
N ILE A 257 -25.24 -4.28 -25.82
CA ILE A 257 -25.17 -2.84 -25.48
C ILE A 257 -24.69 -2.04 -26.69
N ARG A 258 -23.64 -2.51 -27.39
CA ARG A 258 -23.19 -1.86 -28.63
C ARG A 258 -24.30 -1.82 -29.67
N GLY A 259 -25.00 -2.92 -29.93
CA GLY A 259 -26.13 -2.94 -30.87
C GLY A 259 -27.28 -2.01 -30.48
N GLU A 260 -27.66 -1.98 -29.19
CA GLU A 260 -28.72 -1.09 -28.68
C GLU A 260 -28.30 0.37 -28.67
N ARG A 261 -27.01 0.66 -28.45
CA ARG A 261 -26.43 2.00 -28.56
C ARG A 261 -26.60 2.57 -29.96
N GLU A 262 -26.25 1.80 -31.00
CA GLU A 262 -26.42 2.24 -32.39
C GLU A 262 -27.91 2.55 -32.69
N LYS A 263 -28.83 1.68 -32.24
CA LYS A 263 -30.28 1.90 -32.38
C LYS A 263 -30.76 3.16 -31.64
N CYS A 264 -30.20 3.46 -30.46
CA CYS A 264 -30.52 4.70 -29.73
C CYS A 264 -30.04 5.94 -30.49
N CYS A 265 -28.85 5.88 -31.07
CA CYS A 265 -28.27 6.98 -31.85
C CYS A 265 -29.04 7.19 -33.16
N ASP A 266 -29.48 6.12 -33.81
CA ASP A 266 -30.40 6.18 -34.95
C ASP A 266 -31.74 6.85 -34.57
N GLU A 267 -32.35 6.43 -33.45
CA GLU A 267 -33.60 7.04 -32.95
C GLU A 267 -33.41 8.53 -32.63
N MET A 268 -32.30 8.90 -31.99
CA MET A 268 -32.00 10.29 -31.67
C MET A 268 -31.73 11.13 -32.91
N ALA A 269 -30.95 10.63 -33.87
CA ALA A 269 -30.64 11.36 -35.10
C ALA A 269 -31.93 11.67 -35.89
N ILE A 270 -32.81 10.67 -36.06
CA ILE A 270 -34.10 10.85 -36.75
C ILE A 270 -34.98 11.86 -35.99
N ALA A 271 -35.08 11.74 -34.67
CA ALA A 271 -35.94 12.60 -33.84
C ALA A 271 -35.44 14.06 -33.75
N HIS A 272 -34.13 14.28 -33.76
CA HIS A 272 -33.53 15.61 -33.70
C HIS A 272 -33.52 16.32 -35.05
N LEU A 273 -33.29 15.59 -36.14
CA LEU A 273 -33.24 16.16 -37.49
C LEU A 273 -34.64 16.30 -38.13
N GLY A 274 -35.66 15.65 -37.57
CA GLY A 274 -36.98 15.56 -38.21
C GLY A 274 -36.94 14.81 -39.54
N ALA A 275 -35.92 13.97 -39.75
CA ALA A 275 -35.71 13.27 -41.00
C ALA A 275 -36.75 12.15 -41.20
N LYS A 276 -37.19 11.93 -42.44
CA LYS A 276 -37.98 10.74 -42.76
C LYS A 276 -37.12 9.49 -42.59
N ALA A 277 -37.66 8.47 -41.92
CA ALA A 277 -36.97 7.19 -41.68
C ALA A 277 -36.31 6.61 -42.94
N LYS A 278 -37.03 6.66 -44.08
CA LYS A 278 -36.54 6.22 -45.39
C LYS A 278 -35.29 6.97 -45.87
N ASN A 279 -35.30 8.31 -45.75
CA ASN A 279 -34.18 9.14 -46.19
C ASN A 279 -32.95 8.94 -45.31
N TYR A 280 -33.17 8.78 -43.99
CA TYR A 280 -32.09 8.47 -43.06
C TYR A 280 -31.49 7.08 -43.30
N SER A 281 -32.32 6.06 -43.55
CA SER A 281 -31.84 4.72 -43.89
C SER A 281 -31.05 4.69 -45.20
N ALA A 282 -31.47 5.45 -46.22
CA ALA A 282 -30.73 5.59 -47.47
C ALA A 282 -29.35 6.24 -47.24
N ALA A 283 -29.28 7.28 -46.40
CA ALA A 283 -28.02 7.93 -46.02
C ALA A 283 -27.03 6.97 -45.34
N ILE A 284 -27.50 6.13 -44.42
CA ILE A 284 -26.69 5.10 -43.76
C ILE A 284 -26.12 4.12 -44.81
N VAL A 285 -26.98 3.59 -45.69
CA VAL A 285 -26.60 2.60 -46.70
C VAL A 285 -25.55 3.17 -47.67
N GLU A 286 -25.73 4.40 -48.15
CA GLU A 286 -24.81 5.02 -49.10
C GLU A 286 -23.40 5.21 -48.51
N ILE A 287 -23.32 5.61 -47.23
CA ILE A 287 -22.04 5.84 -46.55
C ILE A 287 -21.31 4.53 -46.22
N LEU A 288 -22.06 3.45 -45.97
CA LEU A 288 -21.50 2.13 -45.77
C LEU A 288 -21.10 1.44 -47.07
N ILE A 289 -21.78 1.70 -48.19
CA ILE A 289 -21.36 1.23 -49.52
C ILE A 289 -20.08 1.96 -49.97
N ALA A 290 -19.90 3.21 -49.55
CA ALA A 290 -18.67 3.97 -49.76
C ALA A 290 -17.49 3.50 -48.86
N GLU A 291 -17.72 2.55 -47.95
CA GLU A 291 -16.69 1.96 -47.09
C GLU A 291 -15.76 1.06 -47.94
N HIS A 292 -14.74 1.66 -48.57
CA HIS A 292 -13.61 0.91 -49.14
C HIS A 292 -12.93 0.07 -48.06
N GLU A 293 -12.44 -1.13 -48.43
CA GLU A 293 -11.76 -2.09 -47.55
C GLU A 293 -10.74 -1.39 -46.64
N SER A 294 -11.16 -1.08 -45.41
CA SER A 294 -10.27 -0.47 -44.44
C SER A 294 -9.30 -1.53 -43.94
N THR A 295 -8.02 -1.37 -44.26
CA THR A 295 -6.93 -2.27 -43.87
C THR A 295 -6.62 -2.24 -42.36
N ARG A 296 -7.41 -1.52 -41.53
CA ARG A 296 -7.07 -1.29 -40.12
C ARG A 296 -8.26 -1.48 -39.17
N PRO A 297 -8.09 -2.26 -38.09
CA PRO A 297 -9.16 -2.51 -37.13
C PRO A 297 -9.48 -1.24 -36.32
N VAL A 298 -10.78 -1.01 -36.12
CA VAL A 298 -11.30 0.07 -35.26
C VAL A 298 -10.77 -0.11 -33.82
N PRO A 299 -10.29 0.97 -33.17
CA PRO A 299 -9.77 0.93 -31.80
C PRO A 299 -10.78 0.41 -30.78
N SER A 300 -10.34 -0.34 -29.76
CA SER A 300 -11.20 -0.93 -28.72
C SER A 300 -11.94 0.10 -27.84
N LEU A 301 -11.44 1.34 -27.78
CA LEU A 301 -12.09 2.45 -27.08
C LEU A 301 -12.88 3.39 -28.02
N ALA A 302 -12.79 3.19 -29.34
CA ALA A 302 -13.56 3.97 -30.30
C ALA A 302 -15.00 3.47 -30.32
N VAL A 303 -15.94 4.40 -30.48
CA VAL A 303 -17.34 4.08 -30.69
C VAL A 303 -17.55 3.94 -32.18
N ALA A 304 -17.59 2.69 -32.68
CA ALA A 304 -18.07 2.39 -34.02
C ALA A 304 -18.94 1.13 -33.99
N GLY A 305 -19.96 1.09 -34.84
CA GLY A 305 -20.85 -0.06 -35.00
C GLY A 305 -20.21 -1.15 -35.87
N PRO A 306 -20.43 -2.45 -35.58
CA PRO A 306 -20.05 -3.53 -36.49
C PRO A 306 -20.96 -3.57 -37.73
N VAL A 307 -20.37 -3.73 -38.92
CA VAL A 307 -21.04 -3.82 -40.24
C VAL A 307 -22.15 -4.89 -40.27
N LYS A 308 -22.03 -5.98 -39.49
CA LYS A 308 -23.03 -7.07 -39.43
C LYS A 308 -24.41 -6.67 -38.87
N ASN A 309 -24.60 -5.47 -38.33
CA ASN A 309 -25.87 -5.05 -37.70
C ASN A 309 -26.71 -4.08 -38.55
N ILE A 310 -26.31 -3.75 -39.78
CA ILE A 310 -26.99 -2.74 -40.61
C ILE A 310 -28.41 -3.16 -40.99
N GLU A 311 -28.59 -4.41 -41.42
CA GLU A 311 -29.90 -4.95 -41.78
C GLU A 311 -30.90 -4.85 -40.61
N GLU A 312 -30.45 -5.19 -39.41
CA GLU A 312 -31.27 -5.09 -38.19
C GLU A 312 -31.61 -3.64 -37.84
N ARG A 313 -30.66 -2.70 -38.02
CA ARG A 313 -30.89 -1.26 -37.82
C ARG A 313 -31.93 -0.73 -38.81
N ILE A 314 -31.79 -1.03 -40.10
CA ILE A 314 -32.75 -0.61 -41.14
C ILE A 314 -34.13 -1.22 -40.89
N LYS A 315 -34.22 -2.53 -40.62
CA LYS A 315 -35.47 -3.20 -40.25
C LYS A 315 -36.13 -2.54 -39.03
N THR A 316 -35.32 -2.13 -38.06
CA THR A 316 -35.78 -1.47 -36.83
C THR A 316 -36.26 -0.04 -37.08
N ILE A 317 -35.63 0.70 -37.97
CA ILE A 317 -36.00 2.08 -38.35
C ILE A 317 -37.24 2.09 -39.25
N MET A 318 -37.32 1.17 -40.21
CA MET A 318 -38.40 1.09 -41.21
C MET A 318 -39.68 0.43 -40.69
N LYS A 319 -39.73 0.07 -39.40
CA LYS A 319 -40.90 -0.55 -38.80
C LYS A 319 -42.10 0.43 -38.82
N PRO A 320 -43.25 0.05 -39.39
CA PRO A 320 -44.42 0.93 -39.47
C PRO A 320 -44.89 1.40 -38.09
N GLY A 321 -45.29 2.67 -37.99
CA GLY A 321 -45.81 3.26 -36.74
C GLY A 321 -44.79 3.43 -35.62
N LYS A 322 -43.49 3.32 -35.91
CA LYS A 322 -42.44 3.51 -34.91
C LYS A 322 -42.26 4.99 -34.55
N ASN A 323 -42.30 5.28 -33.25
CA ASN A 323 -41.95 6.58 -32.69
C ASN A 323 -40.44 6.66 -32.41
N PHE A 324 -39.83 7.79 -32.76
CA PHE A 324 -38.42 8.09 -32.53
C PHE A 324 -38.29 9.06 -31.35
N TYR A 325 -37.40 8.77 -30.40
CA TYR A 325 -37.29 9.51 -29.14
C TYR A 325 -35.92 10.20 -29.02
N LYS A 326 -35.95 11.46 -28.58
CA LYS A 326 -34.76 12.27 -28.31
C LYS A 326 -34.02 11.85 -27.04
N CYS A 327 -34.74 11.37 -26.04
CA CYS A 327 -34.20 10.92 -24.76
C CYS A 327 -35.06 9.81 -24.16
N PRO A 328 -34.52 9.00 -23.22
CA PRO A 328 -35.32 8.07 -22.45
C PRO A 328 -36.42 8.79 -21.66
N SER A 329 -37.61 8.21 -21.60
CA SER A 329 -38.71 8.77 -20.80
C SER A 329 -38.33 8.85 -19.31
N ARG A 330 -38.74 9.92 -18.60
CA ARG A 330 -38.47 10.08 -17.16
C ARG A 330 -38.91 8.87 -16.35
N ARG A 331 -40.06 8.28 -16.69
CA ARG A 331 -40.58 7.06 -16.05
C ARG A 331 -39.63 5.88 -16.24
N ALA A 332 -39.12 5.67 -17.45
CA ALA A 332 -38.15 4.61 -17.70
C ALA A 332 -36.85 4.81 -16.92
N ILE A 333 -36.34 6.05 -16.82
CA ILE A 333 -35.16 6.37 -16.02
C ILE A 333 -35.40 6.04 -14.55
N ILE A 334 -36.51 6.51 -13.98
CA ILE A 334 -36.86 6.28 -12.56
C ILE A 334 -36.99 4.77 -12.30
N VAL A 335 -37.72 4.04 -13.13
CA VAL A 335 -37.87 2.59 -12.98
C VAL A 335 -36.53 1.88 -13.09
N SER A 336 -35.70 2.22 -14.08
CA SER A 336 -34.35 1.64 -14.21
C SER A 336 -33.46 1.96 -13.01
N LEU A 337 -33.54 3.16 -12.44
CA LEU A 337 -32.80 3.55 -11.24
C LEU A 337 -33.29 2.81 -10.00
N LEU A 338 -34.60 2.62 -9.82
CA LEU A 338 -35.16 1.85 -8.71
C LEU A 338 -34.75 0.37 -8.81
N VAL A 339 -34.83 -0.21 -10.01
CA VAL A 339 -34.37 -1.58 -10.25
C VAL A 339 -32.86 -1.69 -10.03
N ALA A 340 -32.07 -0.71 -10.48
CA ALA A 340 -30.63 -0.69 -10.24
C ALA A 340 -30.30 -0.57 -8.75
N ALA A 341 -30.97 0.31 -8.02
CA ALA A 341 -30.79 0.49 -6.58
C ALA A 341 -31.11 -0.78 -5.79
N LEU A 342 -32.06 -1.59 -6.28
CA LEU A 342 -32.37 -2.89 -5.69
C LEU A 342 -31.35 -3.97 -6.06
N VAL A 343 -31.00 -4.10 -7.34
CA VAL A 343 -30.26 -5.27 -7.87
C VAL A 343 -28.73 -5.11 -7.77
N VAL A 344 -28.22 -3.90 -7.95
CA VAL A 344 -26.77 -3.62 -8.00
C VAL A 344 -26.10 -3.91 -6.65
N PRO A 345 -26.57 -3.38 -5.50
CA PRO A 345 -25.91 -3.61 -4.22
C PRO A 345 -26.14 -5.01 -3.63
N THR A 346 -27.12 -5.80 -4.13
CA THR A 346 -27.50 -7.08 -3.50
C THR A 346 -26.72 -8.27 -4.05
N THR A 347 -26.00 -9.01 -3.22
CA THR A 347 -25.57 -10.38 -3.51
C THR A 347 -26.52 -11.37 -2.89
N PHE A 348 -27.06 -12.28 -3.70
CA PHE A 348 -27.75 -13.45 -3.18
C PHE A 348 -26.71 -14.47 -2.73
N ALA A 349 -26.68 -14.79 -1.44
CA ALA A 349 -25.92 -15.92 -0.94
C ALA A 349 -26.84 -17.13 -0.99
N LEU A 350 -26.51 -18.11 -1.84
CA LEU A 350 -27.13 -19.43 -1.76
C LEU A 350 -26.73 -20.03 -0.42
N THR A 351 -27.65 -19.94 0.54
CA THR A 351 -27.47 -20.45 1.89
C THR A 351 -28.30 -21.71 1.98
N LYS A 352 -27.78 -22.73 2.65
CA LYS A 352 -28.69 -23.78 3.15
C LYS A 352 -29.60 -23.11 4.18
N PRO A 353 -30.91 -23.43 4.22
CA PRO A 353 -31.76 -22.93 5.29
C PRO A 353 -31.07 -23.24 6.61
N THR A 354 -30.78 -22.18 7.34
CA THR A 354 -30.11 -22.27 8.63
C THR A 354 -31.22 -22.57 9.61
N GLU A 355 -31.35 -23.83 10.02
CA GLU A 355 -31.93 -24.11 11.34
C GLU A 355 -31.17 -23.24 12.36
N GLY A 356 -31.91 -22.69 13.32
CA GLY A 356 -31.34 -22.00 14.46
C GLY A 356 -30.16 -22.80 14.97
N VAL A 357 -29.05 -22.11 15.25
CA VAL A 357 -27.73 -22.71 15.47
C VAL A 357 -27.80 -23.91 16.42
N GLU A 358 -27.85 -25.11 15.83
CA GLU A 358 -27.12 -26.26 16.32
C GLU A 358 -26.14 -26.71 15.23
N SER A 359 -24.87 -26.60 15.59
CA SER A 359 -23.73 -26.90 14.75
C SER A 359 -23.48 -28.41 14.71
N PHE A 360 -24.00 -29.17 13.73
CA PHE A 360 -23.53 -30.55 13.44
C PHE A 360 -23.79 -30.92 11.96
N GLY A 361 -22.94 -31.58 11.17
CA GLY A 361 -21.61 -32.13 11.41
C GLY A 361 -20.94 -32.65 10.12
N SER A 362 -19.64 -32.38 9.94
CA SER A 362 -18.76 -33.56 9.95
C SER A 362 -18.79 -34.07 11.38
N ARG A 363 -18.53 -35.35 11.66
CA ARG A 363 -18.25 -35.76 13.03
C ARG A 363 -17.00 -35.00 13.49
N LYS A 364 -17.18 -33.76 13.95
CA LYS A 364 -16.17 -32.88 14.50
C LYS A 364 -16.00 -33.50 15.86
N VAL A 365 -15.00 -34.36 16.01
CA VAL A 365 -14.48 -34.60 17.34
C VAL A 365 -13.91 -33.24 17.77
N PRO A 366 -14.58 -32.49 18.66
CA PRO A 366 -14.02 -31.24 19.13
C PRO A 366 -12.76 -31.62 19.90
N VAL A 367 -11.69 -30.88 19.65
CA VAL A 367 -10.51 -30.99 20.49
C VAL A 367 -10.69 -30.00 21.62
N THR A 368 -10.65 -30.49 22.85
CA THR A 368 -10.63 -29.63 24.03
C THR A 368 -9.21 -29.13 24.26
N VAL A 369 -9.01 -27.83 24.05
CA VAL A 369 -7.80 -27.12 24.42
C VAL A 369 -7.93 -26.69 25.87
N ALA A 370 -7.23 -27.37 26.77
CA ALA A 370 -7.31 -27.09 28.19
C ALA A 370 -5.94 -26.73 28.78
N GLY A 371 -5.99 -26.03 29.89
CA GLY A 371 -4.79 -25.56 30.57
C GLY A 371 -5.09 -24.66 31.75
N LYS A 372 -4.04 -24.09 32.31
CA LYS A 372 -4.08 -23.17 33.44
C LYS A 372 -3.33 -21.89 33.09
N VAL A 373 -3.92 -20.74 33.42
CA VAL A 373 -3.29 -19.43 33.35
C VAL A 373 -2.88 -19.02 34.75
N ILE A 374 -1.59 -18.75 34.94
CA ILE A 374 -1.03 -18.32 36.22
C ILE A 374 -0.21 -17.03 36.07
N SER A 375 -0.07 -16.31 37.18
CA SER A 375 0.87 -15.20 37.32
C SER A 375 2.30 -15.74 37.25
N GLU A 376 3.14 -15.20 36.37
CA GLU A 376 4.56 -15.58 36.32
C GLU A 376 5.31 -15.18 37.60
N GLN A 377 4.85 -14.12 38.29
CA GLN A 377 5.52 -13.60 39.49
C GLN A 377 5.07 -14.29 40.79
N SER A 378 3.76 -14.45 40.98
CA SER A 378 3.22 -15.02 42.22
C SER A 378 2.90 -16.52 42.12
N GLY A 379 2.85 -17.09 40.91
CA GLY A 379 2.42 -18.47 40.68
C GLY A 379 0.91 -18.69 40.89
N GLU A 380 0.18 -17.65 41.31
CA GLU A 380 -1.25 -17.72 41.59
C GLU A 380 -2.08 -17.90 40.33
N ALA A 381 -3.23 -18.54 40.49
CA ALA A 381 -4.23 -18.70 39.44
C ALA A 381 -4.84 -17.35 39.03
N LEU A 382 -4.86 -17.08 37.72
CA LEU A 382 -5.47 -15.86 37.19
C LEU A 382 -6.93 -16.12 36.84
N VAL A 383 -7.85 -15.59 37.66
CA VAL A 383 -9.30 -15.79 37.53
C VAL A 383 -9.91 -14.81 36.54
N GLY A 384 -10.66 -15.30 35.55
CA GLY A 384 -11.30 -14.47 34.53
C GLY A 384 -10.36 -13.92 33.45
N ALA A 385 -9.15 -14.47 33.32
CA ALA A 385 -8.28 -14.22 32.19
C ALA A 385 -8.95 -14.73 30.90
N ILE A 386 -8.92 -13.92 29.85
CA ILE A 386 -9.48 -14.26 28.54
C ILE A 386 -8.44 -15.07 27.78
N VAL A 387 -8.79 -16.27 27.32
CA VAL A 387 -7.93 -17.11 26.50
C VAL A 387 -8.53 -17.20 25.11
N ARG A 388 -7.72 -16.93 24.09
CA ARG A 388 -8.08 -16.97 22.67
C ARG A 388 -7.28 -18.03 21.96
N VAL A 389 -7.97 -18.83 21.16
CA VAL A 389 -7.38 -19.86 20.31
C VAL A 389 -7.70 -19.55 18.86
N ALA A 390 -6.66 -19.38 18.03
CA ALA A 390 -6.82 -19.20 16.60
C ALA A 390 -6.61 -20.51 15.85
N VAL A 391 -7.54 -20.81 14.93
CA VAL A 391 -7.45 -21.93 13.99
C VAL A 391 -7.65 -21.39 12.56
N PRO A 392 -6.69 -21.59 11.63
CA PRO A 392 -5.37 -22.22 11.81
C PRO A 392 -4.37 -21.37 12.63
N ALA A 393 -3.29 -21.98 13.11
CA ALA A 393 -2.21 -21.30 13.83
C ALA A 393 -1.64 -20.08 13.07
N THR A 394 -1.42 -18.98 13.80
CA THR A 394 -0.95 -17.68 13.32
C THR A 394 -0.28 -16.86 14.43
N ASP A 395 0.42 -15.79 14.06
CA ASP A 395 1.02 -14.89 15.04
C ASP A 395 -0.05 -14.01 15.71
N MET A 396 -0.45 -14.40 16.93
CA MET A 396 -1.53 -13.75 17.69
C MET A 396 -1.27 -12.27 18.01
N ARG A 397 -0.02 -11.78 17.94
CA ARG A 397 0.31 -10.35 18.10
C ARG A 397 -0.22 -9.50 16.94
N LYS A 398 -0.39 -10.09 15.75
CA LYS A 398 -0.92 -9.43 14.53
C LYS A 398 -2.43 -9.58 14.37
N VAL A 399 -3.02 -10.60 15.00
CA VAL A 399 -4.44 -10.97 14.86
C VAL A 399 -5.39 -9.92 15.45
N ARG A 400 -4.89 -9.07 16.36
CA ARG A 400 -5.70 -8.02 17.00
C ARG A 400 -6.25 -6.95 16.06
N GLY A 401 -5.88 -6.98 14.77
CA GLY A 401 -6.41 -6.07 13.75
C GLY A 401 -6.85 -6.74 12.43
N SER A 402 -7.03 -8.07 12.33
CA SER A 402 -7.40 -8.71 11.05
C SER A 402 -8.31 -9.94 11.17
N ALA A 403 -9.29 -10.06 10.26
CA ALA A 403 -10.45 -10.97 10.33
C ALA A 403 -10.31 -12.30 9.54
N ASN A 404 -9.10 -12.82 9.30
CA ASN A 404 -8.89 -14.03 8.48
C ASN A 404 -8.61 -15.33 9.28
N HIS A 405 -8.93 -15.38 10.57
CA HIS A 405 -8.83 -16.60 11.41
C HIS A 405 -10.10 -16.72 12.26
N THR A 406 -10.51 -17.95 12.58
CA THR A 406 -11.59 -18.14 13.57
C THR A 406 -10.96 -18.13 14.95
N ILE A 407 -11.37 -17.18 15.78
CA ILE A 407 -10.90 -17.03 17.16
C ILE A 407 -11.96 -17.64 18.06
N TYR A 408 -11.58 -18.66 18.81
CA TYR A 408 -12.37 -19.22 19.90
C TYR A 408 -11.94 -18.54 21.19
N GLU A 409 -12.88 -18.11 22.01
CA GLU A 409 -12.61 -17.39 23.25
C GLU A 409 -13.19 -18.15 24.44
N GLY A 410 -12.42 -18.25 25.51
CA GLY A 410 -12.84 -18.77 26.81
C GLY A 410 -12.32 -17.89 27.93
N ARG A 411 -12.85 -18.10 29.13
CA ARG A 411 -12.37 -17.43 30.35
C ARG A 411 -11.90 -18.46 31.35
N THR A 412 -10.91 -18.08 32.16
CA THR A 412 -10.45 -18.95 33.23
C THR A 412 -11.41 -18.96 34.42
N ASP A 413 -11.53 -20.13 35.04
CA ASP A 413 -12.32 -20.38 36.24
C ASP A 413 -11.62 -19.83 37.53
N PRO A 414 -12.23 -19.97 38.73
CA PRO A 414 -11.61 -19.56 40.00
C PRO A 414 -10.26 -20.20 40.33
N TYR A 415 -9.91 -21.30 39.66
CA TYR A 415 -8.62 -21.98 39.79
C TYR A 415 -7.66 -21.65 38.64
N GLY A 416 -8.01 -20.68 37.78
CA GLY A 416 -7.20 -20.25 36.65
C GLY A 416 -7.23 -21.22 35.48
N ARG A 417 -8.11 -22.23 35.48
CA ARG A 417 -8.20 -23.24 34.43
C ARG A 417 -9.12 -22.78 33.31
N PHE A 418 -8.79 -23.11 32.07
CA PHE A 418 -9.65 -22.89 30.90
C PHE A 418 -9.80 -24.20 30.12
N ALA A 419 -10.93 -24.31 29.42
CA ALA A 419 -11.17 -25.35 28.44
C ALA A 419 -11.92 -24.71 27.26
N ILE A 420 -11.34 -24.77 26.06
CA ILE A 420 -11.90 -24.21 24.84
C ILE A 420 -12.00 -25.31 23.80
N GLU A 421 -13.19 -25.55 23.29
CA GLU A 421 -13.40 -26.52 22.24
C GLU A 421 -13.11 -25.91 20.88
N VAL A 422 -12.21 -26.55 20.13
CA VAL A 422 -11.88 -26.16 18.75
C VAL A 422 -12.18 -27.30 17.78
N PRO A 423 -12.69 -26.99 16.58
CA PRO A 423 -13.01 -28.03 15.60
C PRO A 423 -11.74 -28.62 15.00
N SER A 424 -11.54 -29.93 15.16
CA SER A 424 -10.35 -30.65 14.66
C SER A 424 -10.59 -31.46 13.38
N GLY A 425 -11.86 -31.80 13.09
CA GLY A 425 -12.21 -32.69 11.99
C GLY A 425 -11.61 -34.11 12.13
N GLY A 426 -11.22 -34.53 13.34
CA GLY A 426 -10.60 -35.84 13.59
C GLY A 426 -9.13 -35.94 13.19
N LYS A 427 -8.44 -34.81 12.97
CA LYS A 427 -7.01 -34.76 12.68
C LYS A 427 -6.30 -33.84 13.67
N ALA A 428 -4.98 -33.99 13.79
CA ALA A 428 -4.17 -33.04 14.53
C ALA A 428 -4.30 -31.64 13.91
N VAL A 429 -4.57 -30.63 14.75
CA VAL A 429 -4.73 -29.24 14.31
C VAL A 429 -3.70 -28.37 15.00
N ASP A 430 -3.00 -27.57 14.20
CA ASP A 430 -2.13 -26.52 14.71
C ASP A 430 -2.96 -25.31 15.12
N ILE A 431 -2.85 -24.95 16.39
CA ILE A 431 -3.50 -23.78 16.99
C ILE A 431 -2.47 -22.76 17.45
N SER A 432 -2.91 -21.52 17.62
CA SER A 432 -2.15 -20.51 18.36
C SER A 432 -2.97 -20.00 19.53
N LEU A 433 -2.31 -19.78 20.65
CA LEU A 433 -2.94 -19.31 21.86
C LEU A 433 -2.48 -17.90 22.20
N ASP A 434 -3.42 -17.11 22.68
CA ASP A 434 -3.12 -15.87 23.37
C ASP A 434 -4.01 -15.75 24.62
N ALA A 435 -3.44 -15.37 25.75
CA ALA A 435 -4.19 -15.17 26.98
C ALA A 435 -3.96 -13.76 27.50
N PHE A 436 -5.03 -13.13 27.98
CA PHE A 436 -5.11 -11.72 28.32
C PHE A 436 -5.74 -11.52 29.69
N MET A 437 -5.15 -10.64 30.47
CA MET A 437 -5.75 -10.17 31.70
C MET A 437 -5.26 -8.75 31.99
N PRO A 438 -6.14 -7.82 32.43
CA PRO A 438 -5.70 -6.51 32.86
C PRO A 438 -4.62 -6.60 33.95
N GLY A 439 -3.48 -5.95 33.72
CA GLY A 439 -2.31 -6.01 34.62
C GLY A 439 -1.27 -7.06 34.25
N TYR A 440 -1.52 -7.86 33.20
CA TYR A 440 -0.62 -8.90 32.73
C TYR A 440 -0.37 -8.76 31.23
N ARG A 441 0.84 -9.12 30.80
CA ARG A 441 1.24 -9.16 29.40
C ARG A 441 0.53 -10.34 28.74
N SER A 442 0.07 -10.14 27.52
CA SER A 442 -0.36 -11.23 26.65
C SER A 442 0.63 -12.39 26.60
N ALA A 443 0.10 -13.61 26.53
CA ALA A 443 0.89 -14.82 26.32
C ALA A 443 1.64 -14.80 24.97
N ALA A 444 1.07 -14.16 23.94
CA ALA A 444 1.74 -13.95 22.66
C ALA A 444 2.93 -12.96 22.76
N GLY A 445 3.08 -12.25 23.87
CA GLY A 445 4.21 -11.36 24.16
C GLY A 445 4.22 -10.05 23.38
N THR A 446 5.35 -9.33 23.42
CA THR A 446 5.53 -8.07 22.67
C THR A 446 6.42 -8.27 21.44
N PHE A 447 6.35 -7.35 20.47
CA PHE A 447 7.26 -7.37 19.32
C PHE A 447 8.72 -7.12 19.69
N ARG A 448 8.99 -6.44 20.80
CA ARG A 448 10.33 -6.06 21.26
C ARG A 448 11.14 -7.22 21.83
N ARG A 449 10.51 -8.19 22.50
CA ARG A 449 11.22 -9.28 23.20
C ARG A 449 11.08 -10.65 22.56
N GLY A 450 10.40 -10.75 21.41
CA GLY A 450 9.91 -12.04 20.91
C GLY A 450 8.79 -12.55 21.82
N GLY A 451 7.73 -13.08 21.23
CA GLY A 451 6.72 -13.82 21.99
C GLY A 451 7.28 -15.16 22.42
N ASP A 452 6.56 -15.86 23.30
CA ASP A 452 6.84 -17.28 23.49
C ASP A 452 6.40 -18.03 22.21
N PHE A 453 7.39 -18.40 21.39
CA PHE A 453 7.13 -19.08 20.12
C PHE A 453 6.51 -20.46 20.31
N SER A 454 6.56 -21.03 21.52
CA SER A 454 5.90 -22.30 21.83
C SER A 454 4.37 -22.21 21.76
N LEU A 455 3.81 -21.01 21.99
CA LEU A 455 2.36 -20.77 21.96
C LEU A 455 1.86 -20.30 20.58
N VAL A 456 2.78 -20.05 19.64
CA VAL A 456 2.46 -19.67 18.26
C VAL A 456 2.02 -20.87 17.44
N ARG A 457 2.48 -22.09 17.77
CA ARG A 457 2.07 -23.29 17.05
C ARG A 457 2.04 -24.48 18.01
N VAL A 458 0.86 -24.71 18.59
CA VAL A 458 0.58 -25.88 19.43
C VAL A 458 -0.20 -26.87 18.58
N THR A 459 0.35 -28.06 18.35
CA THR A 459 -0.37 -29.12 17.66
C THR A 459 -1.23 -29.88 18.67
N VAL A 460 -2.54 -29.91 18.47
CA VAL A 460 -3.46 -30.61 19.37
C VAL A 460 -4.09 -31.80 18.68
N GLN A 461 -4.15 -32.94 19.38
CA GLN A 461 -4.67 -34.20 18.87
C GLN A 461 -6.11 -34.47 19.35
N PRO A 462 -6.98 -35.10 18.52
CA PRO A 462 -8.39 -35.40 18.84
C PRO A 462 -8.66 -36.20 20.13
N ASP A 463 -7.70 -37.01 20.55
CA ASP A 463 -7.80 -38.02 21.61
C ASP A 463 -7.04 -37.66 22.89
N LYS A 464 -6.28 -36.55 22.88
CA LYS A 464 -5.43 -36.14 24.00
C LYS A 464 -5.85 -34.77 24.54
N LYS A 465 -6.32 -34.73 25.79
CA LYS A 465 -6.50 -33.47 26.51
C LYS A 465 -5.15 -32.75 26.59
N THR A 466 -5.14 -31.49 26.23
CA THR A 466 -3.99 -30.61 26.47
C THR A 466 -4.00 -30.16 27.92
N ASP A 467 -2.82 -30.03 28.50
CA ASP A 467 -2.63 -29.40 29.81
C ASP A 467 -1.57 -28.30 29.64
N LEU A 468 -2.02 -27.15 29.13
CA LEU A 468 -1.16 -26.03 28.83
C LEU A 468 -1.00 -25.15 30.06
N LEU A 469 0.23 -24.93 30.52
CA LEU A 469 0.51 -23.93 31.55
C LEU A 469 0.92 -22.60 30.89
N ILE A 470 0.00 -21.64 30.88
CA ILE A 470 0.25 -20.29 30.38
C ILE A 470 0.66 -19.40 31.56
N ARG A 471 1.88 -18.88 31.52
CA ARG A 471 2.38 -17.94 32.54
C ARG A 471 2.29 -16.53 31.99
N LEU A 472 1.52 -15.66 32.65
CA LEU A 472 1.43 -14.26 32.26
C LEU A 472 2.35 -13.39 33.14
N PRO A 473 3.36 -12.73 32.58
CA PRO A 473 4.15 -11.74 33.30
C PRO A 473 3.34 -10.49 33.58
N SER A 474 3.68 -9.78 34.65
CA SER A 474 3.09 -8.48 34.97
C SER A 474 3.38 -7.45 33.87
N ALA A 475 2.35 -6.66 33.54
CA ALA A 475 2.40 -5.58 32.55
C ALA A 475 1.54 -4.39 32.97
N LEU A 476 1.81 -3.23 32.40
CA LEU A 476 0.91 -2.09 32.51
C LEU A 476 -0.27 -2.31 31.56
N TYR A 477 -1.47 -2.26 32.14
CA TYR A 477 -2.71 -2.15 31.37
C TYR A 477 -3.04 -0.67 31.18
N ILE A 478 -3.13 -0.27 29.91
CA ILE A 478 -3.37 1.12 29.52
C ILE A 478 -4.66 1.17 28.72
N ALA A 479 -5.61 1.96 29.18
CA ALA A 479 -6.91 2.11 28.56
C ALA A 479 -7.39 3.56 28.64
N GLY A 480 -8.27 3.94 27.73
CA GLY A 480 -8.75 5.30 27.69
C GLY A 480 -9.75 5.58 26.58
N VAL A 481 -10.13 6.85 26.48
CA VAL A 481 -10.98 7.40 25.44
C VAL A 481 -10.19 8.46 24.69
N VAL A 482 -10.23 8.39 23.37
CA VAL A 482 -9.74 9.43 22.47
C VAL A 482 -10.93 10.27 22.02
N LYS A 483 -10.78 11.58 22.13
CA LYS A 483 -11.74 12.57 21.68
C LYS A 483 -11.18 13.38 20.53
N ASP A 484 -12.05 13.87 19.65
CA ASP A 484 -11.67 14.79 18.60
C ASP A 484 -11.44 16.21 19.15
N HIS A 485 -11.14 17.16 18.28
CA HIS A 485 -10.92 18.55 18.67
C HIS A 485 -12.16 19.21 19.28
N ASN A 486 -13.37 18.70 19.00
CA ASN A 486 -14.64 19.18 19.53
C ASN A 486 -15.07 18.44 20.82
N GLY A 487 -14.25 17.50 21.31
CA GLY A 487 -14.53 16.73 22.52
C GLY A 487 -15.46 15.52 22.31
N GLN A 488 -15.78 15.18 21.05
CA GLN A 488 -16.60 14.01 20.71
C GLN A 488 -15.75 12.73 20.65
N PRO A 489 -16.33 11.54 20.91
CA PRO A 489 -15.61 10.27 20.77
C PRO A 489 -14.99 10.10 19.39
N PHE A 490 -13.70 9.76 19.32
CA PHE A 490 -12.96 9.70 18.06
C PHE A 490 -12.57 8.27 17.70
N ALA A 491 -13.33 7.68 16.78
CA ALA A 491 -13.13 6.31 16.31
C ALA A 491 -11.96 6.16 15.32
N ASN A 492 -11.43 4.94 15.20
CA ASN A 492 -10.36 4.54 14.27
C ASN A 492 -9.03 5.30 14.43
N VAL A 493 -8.80 5.94 15.58
CA VAL A 493 -7.50 6.54 15.91
C VAL A 493 -6.52 5.43 16.22
N LYS A 494 -5.41 5.37 15.49
CA LYS A 494 -4.34 4.40 15.71
C LYS A 494 -3.59 4.77 16.98
N VAL A 495 -3.49 3.83 17.91
CA VAL A 495 -2.74 3.97 19.16
C VAL A 495 -1.53 3.05 19.11
N ASN A 496 -0.36 3.64 18.96
CA ASN A 496 0.91 2.95 18.83
C ASN A 496 1.73 3.07 20.13
N ALA A 497 1.91 1.94 20.81
CA ALA A 497 2.74 1.82 22.00
C ALA A 497 4.19 1.51 21.63
N ASN A 498 5.10 2.39 22.04
CA ASN A 498 6.53 2.25 21.81
C ASN A 498 7.30 2.53 23.10
N MET A 499 8.49 1.95 23.21
CA MET A 499 9.48 2.32 24.22
C MET A 499 10.61 3.06 23.53
N GLN A 500 11.12 4.12 24.15
CA GLN A 500 12.29 4.85 23.68
C GLN A 500 13.44 4.62 24.64
N PHE A 501 14.65 4.42 24.13
CA PHE A 501 15.87 4.22 24.91
C PHE A 501 17.07 4.79 24.15
N ASP A 502 18.24 4.84 24.79
CA ASP A 502 19.43 5.40 24.17
C ASP A 502 19.86 4.48 23.01
N GLY A 503 19.87 5.05 21.80
CA GLY A 503 20.16 4.31 20.56
C GLY A 503 18.96 3.71 19.84
N GLY A 504 17.71 3.94 20.29
CA GLY A 504 16.55 3.55 19.46
C GLY A 504 15.16 3.59 20.11
N SER A 505 14.23 2.93 19.43
CA SER A 505 12.87 2.70 19.95
C SER A 505 12.43 1.27 19.67
N GLY A 506 11.68 0.68 20.60
CA GLY A 506 11.13 -0.66 20.49
C GLY A 506 9.61 -0.61 20.41
N TYR A 507 9.06 -1.32 19.44
CA TYR A 507 7.62 -1.42 19.23
C TYR A 507 6.99 -2.44 20.20
N ILE A 508 5.86 -2.08 20.81
CA ILE A 508 5.18 -2.88 21.84
C ILE A 508 3.87 -3.44 21.33
N ALA A 509 2.94 -2.56 20.97
CA ALA A 509 1.58 -2.92 20.54
C ALA A 509 0.97 -1.82 19.66
N LEU A 510 0.03 -2.20 18.79
CA LEU A 510 -0.81 -1.28 18.02
C LEU A 510 -2.26 -1.70 18.20
N THR A 511 -3.10 -0.71 18.49
CA THR A 511 -4.56 -0.86 18.54
C THR A 511 -5.21 0.33 17.83
N ALA A 512 -6.52 0.27 17.63
CA ALA A 512 -7.31 1.38 17.11
C ALA A 512 -8.51 1.64 18.03
N THR A 513 -8.96 2.89 18.09
CA THR A 513 -10.12 3.23 18.90
C THR A 513 -11.42 2.68 18.30
N ASP A 514 -12.34 2.22 19.15
CA ASP A 514 -13.67 1.78 18.74
C ASP A 514 -14.59 2.94 18.36
N LYS A 515 -15.86 2.65 18.03
CA LYS A 515 -16.89 3.66 17.70
C LYS A 515 -17.13 4.69 18.81
N ASN A 516 -16.77 4.38 20.05
CA ASN A 516 -16.89 5.24 21.22
C ASN A 516 -15.54 5.88 21.61
N GLY A 517 -14.55 5.84 20.72
CA GLY A 517 -13.21 6.39 20.97
C GLY A 517 -12.39 5.59 21.97
N ARG A 518 -12.84 4.42 22.43
CA ARG A 518 -12.16 3.63 23.47
C ARG A 518 -11.00 2.83 22.90
N PHE A 519 -9.90 2.73 23.63
CA PHE A 519 -8.75 1.88 23.29
C PHE A 519 -8.19 1.17 24.52
N GLU A 520 -7.53 0.03 24.30
CA GLU A 520 -6.89 -0.77 25.34
C GLU A 520 -5.56 -1.38 24.86
N ILE A 521 -4.56 -1.41 25.74
CA ILE A 521 -3.23 -1.99 25.53
C ILE A 521 -2.87 -2.82 26.76
N PHE A 522 -2.65 -4.11 26.56
CA PHE A 522 -2.34 -5.08 27.61
C PHE A 522 -0.84 -5.37 27.76
N ASP A 523 -0.06 -5.11 26.71
CA ASP A 523 1.29 -5.69 26.58
C ASP A 523 2.41 -4.75 26.97
N TYR A 524 2.09 -3.68 27.67
CA TYR A 524 3.07 -2.65 27.96
C TYR A 524 3.98 -3.12 29.10
N PRO A 525 5.30 -3.29 28.90
CA PRO A 525 6.16 -3.94 29.90
C PRO A 525 6.10 -3.22 31.25
N ALA A 526 6.04 -3.97 32.36
CA ALA A 526 6.01 -3.40 33.70
C ALA A 526 7.29 -2.59 34.02
N PRO A 527 7.23 -1.59 34.92
CA PRO A 527 8.37 -0.75 35.27
C PRO A 527 9.61 -1.54 35.71
N ALA A 528 9.44 -2.65 36.44
CA ALA A 528 10.56 -3.49 36.88
C ALA A 528 11.32 -4.19 35.73
N MET A 529 10.71 -4.28 34.54
CA MET A 529 11.32 -4.89 33.35
C MET A 529 12.03 -3.89 32.44
N LYS A 530 12.03 -2.60 32.78
CA LYS A 530 12.62 -1.53 31.96
C LYS A 530 14.12 -1.37 32.22
N ARG A 531 14.90 -1.03 31.20
CA ARG A 531 16.27 -0.52 31.39
C ARG A 531 16.22 0.90 31.97
N LYS A 532 17.29 1.33 32.65
CA LYS A 532 17.34 2.64 33.33
C LYS A 532 17.02 3.84 32.41
N ASP A 533 17.35 3.74 31.13
CA ASP A 533 17.17 4.75 30.09
C ASP A 533 15.82 4.67 29.34
N GLU A 534 14.98 3.68 29.65
CA GLU A 534 13.75 3.43 28.92
C GLU A 534 12.61 4.37 29.34
N LYS A 535 12.08 5.10 28.35
CA LYS A 535 10.90 5.95 28.46
C LYS A 535 9.72 5.33 27.71
N GLY A 536 8.60 5.20 28.40
CA GLY A 536 7.40 4.65 27.82
C GLY A 536 6.63 5.71 27.01
N ARG A 537 6.29 5.41 25.75
CA ARG A 537 5.56 6.29 24.84
C ARG A 537 4.27 5.67 24.30
N LEU A 538 3.21 6.47 24.26
CA LEU A 538 2.02 6.21 23.45
C LEU A 538 1.87 7.30 22.39
N THR A 539 1.68 6.89 21.13
CA THR A 539 1.46 7.79 20.01
C THR A 539 0.08 7.54 19.42
N PHE A 540 -0.75 8.57 19.40
CA PHE A 540 -2.09 8.58 18.82
C PHE A 540 -2.04 9.27 17.47
N SER A 541 -2.46 8.57 16.41
CA SER A 541 -2.44 9.10 15.06
C SER A 541 -3.67 8.73 14.26
N ILE A 542 -4.15 9.71 13.49
CA ILE A 542 -5.19 9.55 12.48
C ILE A 542 -4.89 10.57 11.37
N GLU A 543 -5.39 10.31 10.17
CA GLU A 543 -5.10 11.12 8.98
C GLU A 543 -5.55 12.58 9.15
N THR A 544 -6.67 12.80 9.83
CA THR A 544 -7.35 14.10 9.90
C THR A 544 -6.93 14.99 11.07
N ALA A 545 -6.17 14.48 12.04
CA ALA A 545 -5.83 15.22 13.26
C ALA A 545 -4.33 15.18 13.55
N LYS A 546 -3.83 16.10 14.38
CA LYS A 546 -2.41 16.16 14.77
C LYS A 546 -2.05 14.94 15.60
N THR A 547 -0.87 14.36 15.35
CA THR A 547 -0.35 13.26 16.17
C THR A 547 -0.11 13.72 17.61
N VAL A 548 -0.69 13.02 18.57
CA VAL A 548 -0.47 13.25 20.01
C VAL A 548 0.46 12.18 20.56
N THR A 549 1.43 12.57 21.38
CA THR A 549 2.39 11.64 21.97
C THR A 549 2.48 11.85 23.48
N ILE A 550 2.15 10.82 24.25
CA ILE A 550 2.41 10.75 25.69
C ILE A 550 3.79 10.13 25.87
N LYS A 551 4.75 10.84 26.48
CA LYS A 551 6.18 10.46 26.51
C LYS A 551 6.66 9.80 27.80
N ASP A 552 5.80 9.71 28.82
CA ASP A 552 6.15 9.08 30.10
C ASP A 552 4.99 8.27 30.66
N ILE A 553 4.82 7.06 30.12
CA ILE A 553 3.83 6.09 30.61
C ILE A 553 4.23 5.52 31.97
N TYR A 554 5.53 5.45 32.27
CA TYR A 554 6.02 4.86 33.52
C TYR A 554 5.84 5.79 34.73
N GLY A 555 5.80 7.11 34.53
CA GLY A 555 5.52 8.07 35.58
C GLY A 555 4.04 8.20 35.97
N MET A 556 3.11 7.56 35.25
CA MET A 556 1.67 7.67 35.52
C MET A 556 1.19 6.67 36.58
N LYS A 557 0.24 7.09 37.43
CA LYS A 557 -0.38 6.20 38.41
C LYS A 557 -1.26 5.15 37.69
N PRO A 558 -1.41 3.91 38.22
CA PRO A 558 -2.23 2.87 37.60
C PRO A 558 -3.67 3.28 37.28
N LYS A 559 -4.31 4.10 38.13
CA LYS A 559 -5.66 4.64 37.88
C LYS A 559 -5.69 5.55 36.64
N GLN A 560 -4.67 6.38 36.46
CA GLN A 560 -4.56 7.29 35.30
C GLN A 560 -4.35 6.51 34.01
N LEU A 561 -3.52 5.46 34.05
CA LEU A 561 -3.28 4.60 32.89
C LEU A 561 -4.55 3.89 32.40
N ARG A 562 -5.52 3.63 33.28
CA ARG A 562 -6.79 2.96 32.93
C ARG A 562 -7.88 3.90 32.44
N THR A 563 -7.68 5.21 32.58
CA THR A 563 -8.69 6.24 32.33
C THR A 563 -8.11 7.39 31.51
N LEU A 564 -7.17 7.08 30.61
CA LEU A 564 -6.54 8.09 29.77
C LEU A 564 -7.62 8.80 28.93
N ASN A 565 -7.61 10.13 28.96
CA ASN A 565 -8.45 10.95 28.12
C ASN A 565 -7.55 11.75 27.21
N VAL A 566 -7.58 11.43 25.92
CA VAL A 566 -6.68 12.01 24.92
C VAL A 566 -7.50 12.81 23.94
N GLN A 567 -7.32 14.13 23.96
CA GLN A 567 -7.93 15.01 22.97
C GLN A 567 -6.99 15.16 21.77
N MET A 568 -7.47 14.83 20.58
CA MET A 568 -6.73 14.97 19.32
C MET A 568 -6.91 16.39 18.78
N PRO A 569 -5.84 17.21 18.72
CA PRO A 569 -5.93 18.55 18.16
C PRO A 569 -6.26 18.47 16.67
N ARG A 570 -7.01 19.47 16.17
CA ARG A 570 -7.18 19.67 14.73
C ARG A 570 -5.79 19.82 14.10
N GLY A 571 -5.55 19.12 13.00
CA GLY A 571 -4.36 19.34 12.20
C GLY A 571 -4.66 20.26 11.02
N LEU A 572 -3.65 20.99 10.59
CA LEU A 572 -3.72 21.83 9.41
C LEU A 572 -3.56 20.96 8.15
N VAL A 573 -4.04 21.49 7.02
CA VAL A 573 -3.97 20.83 5.72
C VAL A 573 -2.94 21.53 4.83
N ALA A 574 -2.04 20.75 4.24
CA ALA A 574 -1.26 21.18 3.10
C ALA A 574 -1.79 20.49 1.86
N SER A 575 -2.47 21.24 1.00
CA SER A 575 -2.90 20.76 -0.31
C SER A 575 -1.95 21.27 -1.38
N GLY A 576 -1.96 20.64 -2.55
CA GLY A 576 -1.12 21.13 -3.62
C GLY A 576 -1.08 20.22 -4.81
N VAL A 577 -0.28 20.60 -5.80
CA VAL A 577 -0.03 19.80 -6.99
C VAL A 577 1.44 19.43 -7.05
N LEU A 578 1.72 18.15 -7.31
CA LEU A 578 3.04 17.64 -7.62
C LEU A 578 3.25 17.66 -9.13
N LEU A 579 4.25 18.41 -9.58
CA LEU A 579 4.60 18.58 -10.98
C LEU A 579 5.97 17.96 -11.28
N ASP A 580 6.12 17.40 -12.47
CA ASP A 580 7.40 16.94 -13.03
C ASP A 580 8.28 18.12 -13.44
N VAL A 581 9.51 17.82 -13.88
CA VAL A 581 10.47 18.82 -14.40
C VAL A 581 9.92 19.66 -15.56
N ASN A 582 8.93 19.15 -16.30
CA ASN A 582 8.29 19.81 -17.42
C ASN A 582 6.99 20.53 -17.01
N GLY A 583 6.66 20.57 -15.71
CA GLY A 583 5.44 21.19 -15.20
C GLY A 583 4.17 20.34 -15.38
N LYS A 584 4.28 19.04 -15.69
CA LYS A 584 3.15 18.12 -15.81
C LYS A 584 2.82 17.46 -14.48
N PRO A 585 1.55 17.30 -14.10
CA PRO A 585 1.19 16.61 -12.87
C PRO A 585 1.67 15.16 -12.80
N ILE A 586 2.22 14.77 -11.65
CA ILE A 586 2.67 13.41 -11.37
C ILE A 586 1.61 12.68 -10.54
N VAL A 587 1.06 11.59 -11.08
CA VAL A 587 0.00 10.77 -10.47
C VAL A 587 0.56 9.63 -9.62
N GLU A 588 -0.23 9.13 -8.66
CA GLU A 588 0.08 7.96 -7.82
C GLU A 588 1.43 8.04 -7.07
N THR A 589 1.97 9.24 -6.91
CA THR A 589 3.28 9.45 -6.28
C THR A 589 3.11 9.88 -4.84
N LEU A 590 3.90 9.27 -3.97
CA LEU A 590 3.85 9.55 -2.54
C LEU A 590 4.42 10.95 -2.28
N VAL A 591 3.59 11.82 -1.72
CA VAL A 591 3.99 13.11 -1.14
C VAL A 591 3.96 12.96 0.37
N GLN A 592 5.05 13.34 1.01
CA GLN A 592 5.31 13.15 2.43
C GLN A 592 5.58 14.51 3.06
N ALA A 593 4.95 14.80 4.20
CA ALA A 593 5.39 15.88 5.08
C ALA A 593 6.34 15.32 6.12
N MET A 594 7.57 15.84 6.16
CA MET A 594 8.64 15.40 7.05
C MET A 594 9.03 16.50 8.04
N VAL A 595 9.52 16.11 9.23
CA VAL A 595 10.13 17.05 10.19
C VAL A 595 11.64 16.85 10.22
N GLY A 596 12.38 17.96 10.08
CA GLY A 596 13.84 17.99 10.07
C GLY A 596 14.45 17.40 8.80
N ASP A 597 15.76 17.58 8.62
CA ASP A 597 16.44 17.11 7.40
C ASP A 597 16.50 15.59 7.26
N ILE A 598 16.30 14.87 8.37
CA ILE A 598 16.54 13.43 8.55
C ILE A 598 15.25 12.59 8.36
N GLY A 599 14.19 13.16 7.76
CA GLY A 599 13.13 12.36 7.14
C GLY A 599 12.10 11.70 8.07
N ILE A 600 11.78 12.27 9.24
CA ILE A 600 10.66 11.76 10.04
C ILE A 600 9.36 12.10 9.31
N VAL A 601 8.80 11.13 8.60
CA VAL A 601 7.52 11.25 7.89
C VAL A 601 6.39 11.40 8.90
N LEU A 602 5.76 12.58 8.92
CA LEU A 602 4.56 12.83 9.70
C LEU A 602 3.31 12.31 9.00
N ARG A 603 3.20 12.63 7.71
CA ARG A 603 2.02 12.32 6.90
C ARG A 603 2.49 11.98 5.50
N SER A 604 1.75 11.10 4.85
CA SER A 604 1.99 10.73 3.47
C SER A 604 0.68 10.47 2.78
N ILE A 605 0.56 10.95 1.55
CA ILE A 605 -0.60 10.75 0.69
C ILE A 605 -0.06 10.48 -0.72
N LYS A 606 -0.78 9.71 -1.52
CA LYS A 606 -0.50 9.64 -2.93
C LYS A 606 -1.20 10.76 -3.66
N THR A 607 -0.57 11.26 -4.72
CA THR A 607 -1.21 12.20 -5.64
C THR A 607 -2.33 11.53 -6.42
N ASP A 608 -3.40 12.28 -6.67
CA ASP A 608 -4.53 11.85 -7.48
C ASP A 608 -4.21 11.92 -8.99
N GLN A 609 -5.23 11.77 -9.83
CA GLN A 609 -5.13 11.82 -11.29
C GLN A 609 -4.69 13.19 -11.84
N ASN A 610 -4.86 14.26 -11.05
CA ASN A 610 -4.45 15.62 -11.40
C ASN A 610 -3.11 16.00 -10.75
N GLY A 611 -2.39 15.03 -10.17
CA GLY A 611 -1.20 15.26 -9.37
C GLY A 611 -1.48 16.02 -8.07
N CYS A 612 -2.75 16.19 -7.70
CA CYS A 612 -3.13 16.88 -6.49
C CYS A 612 -2.90 15.98 -5.29
N PHE A 613 -2.45 16.55 -4.19
CA PHE A 613 -2.30 15.88 -2.91
C PHE A 613 -2.93 16.72 -1.82
N GLN A 614 -3.41 16.06 -0.77
CA GLN A 614 -3.93 16.73 0.42
C GLN A 614 -3.39 16.02 1.66
N LEU A 615 -2.44 16.66 2.34
CA LEU A 615 -1.86 16.20 3.58
C LEU A 615 -2.58 16.89 4.74
N ALA A 616 -3.56 16.20 5.32
CA ALA A 616 -4.24 16.64 6.53
C ALA A 616 -3.46 16.25 7.80
N GLY A 617 -3.83 16.81 8.95
CA GLY A 617 -3.26 16.41 10.22
C GLY A 617 -1.88 17.02 10.54
N LEU A 618 -1.46 18.08 9.84
CA LEU A 618 -0.12 18.65 9.96
C LEU A 618 0.03 19.59 11.16
N PRO A 619 1.22 19.66 11.79
CA PRO A 619 1.45 20.53 12.92
C PRO A 619 1.62 21.99 12.49
N GLU A 620 1.02 22.87 13.26
CA GLU A 620 1.21 24.30 13.17
C GLU A 620 2.58 24.77 13.68
N ARG A 621 3.11 25.85 13.08
CA ARG A 621 4.34 26.58 13.43
C ARG A 621 5.58 25.68 13.54
N LYS A 622 5.56 24.53 12.87
CA LYS A 622 6.71 23.64 12.76
C LYS A 622 7.29 23.70 11.36
N PRO A 623 8.62 23.79 11.21
CA PRO A 623 9.26 23.62 9.93
C PRO A 623 9.06 22.17 9.47
N LEU A 624 8.31 22.04 8.38
CA LEU A 624 8.09 20.81 7.65
C LEU A 624 8.87 20.85 6.34
N ILE A 625 9.12 19.68 5.79
CA ILE A 625 9.61 19.52 4.43
C ILE A 625 8.58 18.67 3.72
N LEU A 626 7.93 19.25 2.71
CA LEU A 626 7.19 18.46 1.74
C LEU A 626 8.18 17.80 0.80
N TYR A 627 8.11 16.49 0.74
CA TYR A 627 9.00 15.66 -0.03
C TYR A 627 8.17 14.72 -0.91
N ALA A 628 8.56 14.60 -2.17
CA ALA A 628 7.95 13.64 -3.08
C ALA A 628 9.04 13.00 -3.92
N HIS A 629 8.95 11.69 -4.13
CA HIS A 629 9.91 10.96 -4.93
C HIS A 629 9.19 10.05 -5.92
N ALA A 630 9.16 10.51 -7.17
CA ALA A 630 8.66 9.76 -8.31
C ALA A 630 9.78 8.87 -8.86
N MET A 631 9.99 7.71 -8.23
CA MET A 631 11.02 6.73 -8.64
C MET A 631 10.93 6.36 -10.13
N SER A 632 9.71 6.18 -10.63
CA SER A 632 9.43 5.84 -12.04
C SER A 632 9.89 6.92 -13.03
N LEU A 633 9.90 8.17 -12.59
CA LEU A 633 10.32 9.33 -13.38
C LEU A 633 11.75 9.77 -13.04
N LYS A 634 12.42 9.08 -12.11
CA LYS A 634 13.72 9.48 -11.53
C LYS A 634 13.71 10.95 -11.14
N GLN A 635 12.72 11.33 -10.36
CA GLN A 635 12.44 12.74 -10.07
C GLN A 635 12.04 12.90 -8.61
N LYS A 636 12.56 13.95 -7.97
CA LYS A 636 12.24 14.27 -6.57
C LYS A 636 11.94 15.75 -6.37
N ALA A 637 11.02 16.05 -5.49
CA ALA A 637 10.71 17.39 -5.03
C ALA A 637 10.96 17.49 -3.53
N ARG A 638 11.61 18.58 -3.09
CA ARG A 638 11.80 18.91 -1.69
C ARG A 638 11.48 20.38 -1.50
N MET A 639 10.55 20.69 -0.61
CA MET A 639 10.09 22.06 -0.39
C MET A 639 9.85 22.30 1.11
N PRO A 640 10.55 23.27 1.72
CA PRO A 640 10.24 23.71 3.07
C PRO A 640 8.81 24.25 3.16
N LEU A 641 8.10 23.83 4.19
CA LEU A 641 6.73 24.21 4.48
C LEU A 641 6.61 24.60 5.94
N VAL A 642 6.13 25.82 6.21
CA VAL A 642 5.64 26.21 7.53
C VAL A 642 4.15 26.55 7.38
N LEU A 643 3.32 25.95 8.23
CA LEU A 643 1.90 26.21 8.33
C LEU A 643 1.65 27.12 9.54
N ILE A 644 0.94 28.22 9.34
CA ILE A 644 0.64 29.24 10.36
C ILE A 644 -0.85 29.51 10.30
N ASP A 645 -1.60 29.12 11.33
CA ASP A 645 -3.02 29.42 11.58
C ASP A 645 -4.05 29.08 10.45
N ARG A 646 -3.62 28.59 9.29
CA ARG A 646 -4.46 28.22 8.14
C ARG A 646 -3.87 27.12 7.28
N ASP A 647 -4.74 26.46 6.52
CA ASP A 647 -4.38 25.52 5.48
C ASP A 647 -3.57 26.24 4.38
N LYS A 648 -2.67 25.50 3.73
CA LYS A 648 -1.76 26.06 2.72
C LYS A 648 -1.79 25.24 1.45
N GLU A 649 -2.03 25.92 0.34
CA GLU A 649 -1.89 25.34 -0.98
C GLU A 649 -0.47 25.57 -1.49
N VAL A 650 0.14 24.54 -2.09
CA VAL A 650 1.52 24.60 -2.56
C VAL A 650 1.72 23.88 -3.89
N THR A 651 2.76 24.25 -4.61
CA THR A 651 3.16 23.54 -5.82
C THR A 651 4.54 22.92 -5.61
N LEU A 652 4.62 21.60 -5.58
CA LEU A 652 5.89 20.89 -5.56
C LEU A 652 6.33 20.64 -6.99
N ARG A 653 7.50 21.16 -7.36
CA ARG A 653 8.14 20.86 -8.64
C ARG A 653 9.28 19.88 -8.42
N CYS A 654 9.22 18.76 -9.10
CA CYS A 654 10.29 17.78 -9.11
C CYS A 654 11.49 18.29 -9.89
N LYS A 655 12.66 17.81 -9.47
CA LYS A 655 13.93 17.93 -10.17
C LYS A 655 14.36 16.52 -10.61
N ALA A 656 15.01 16.44 -11.77
CA ALA A 656 15.57 15.18 -12.27
C ALA A 656 16.67 14.68 -11.32
N VAL A 657 16.71 13.37 -11.14
CA VAL A 657 17.67 12.64 -10.33
C VAL A 657 18.44 11.73 -11.28
N GLU A 658 19.62 12.18 -11.72
CA GLU A 658 20.47 11.42 -12.64
C GLU A 658 21.72 10.91 -11.93
N LEU A 659 21.93 9.59 -11.98
CA LEU A 659 23.21 8.99 -11.66
C LEU A 659 24.17 9.28 -12.81
N LYS A 660 25.26 10.00 -12.52
CA LYS A 660 26.31 10.33 -13.52
C LYS A 660 26.95 9.09 -14.14
N ALA A 661 26.97 7.96 -13.41
CA ALA A 661 27.44 6.67 -13.88
C ALA A 661 26.62 5.52 -13.24
N PRO A 662 26.45 4.36 -13.92
CA PRO A 662 25.81 3.20 -13.32
C PRO A 662 26.64 2.69 -12.12
N PRO A 663 26.01 2.33 -10.99
CA PRO A 663 26.74 1.89 -9.81
C PRO A 663 27.39 0.53 -10.05
N LYS A 664 28.61 0.33 -9.52
CA LYS A 664 29.29 -0.98 -9.55
C LYS A 664 28.52 -1.95 -8.66
N THR A 665 27.86 -2.93 -9.27
CA THR A 665 27.00 -3.90 -8.56
C THR A 665 27.70 -5.24 -8.36
N VAL A 666 27.45 -5.88 -7.23
CA VAL A 666 27.91 -7.23 -6.91
C VAL A 666 26.70 -8.10 -6.54
N THR A 667 26.72 -9.39 -6.91
CA THR A 667 25.69 -10.33 -6.46
C THR A 667 26.16 -10.95 -5.15
N MET A 668 25.41 -10.76 -4.07
CA MET A 668 25.72 -11.25 -2.72
C MET A 668 24.47 -11.88 -2.11
N LEU A 669 24.53 -13.15 -1.72
CA LEU A 669 23.44 -13.92 -1.13
C LEU A 669 22.17 -13.91 -2.02
N GLY A 670 22.38 -13.91 -3.34
CA GLY A 670 21.31 -13.82 -4.35
C GLY A 670 20.69 -12.43 -4.54
N MET A 671 21.21 -11.39 -3.89
CA MET A 671 20.80 -9.99 -4.08
C MET A 671 21.85 -9.24 -4.92
N LYS A 672 21.44 -8.35 -5.84
CA LYS A 672 22.38 -7.38 -6.42
C LYS A 672 22.47 -6.17 -5.51
N VAL A 673 23.67 -5.93 -5.01
CA VAL A 673 23.99 -4.89 -4.04
C VAL A 673 25.07 -3.94 -4.56
N ALA A 674 25.13 -2.73 -4.02
CA ALA A 674 26.18 -1.75 -4.30
C ALA A 674 26.60 -0.98 -3.04
N ASN A 675 27.84 -0.51 -2.99
CA ASN A 675 28.28 0.43 -1.96
C ASN A 675 27.49 1.73 -2.07
N ILE A 676 27.07 2.29 -0.94
CA ILE A 676 26.44 3.61 -0.91
C ILE A 676 27.50 4.69 -1.25
N THR A 677 27.41 5.26 -2.45
CA THR A 677 28.21 6.42 -2.87
C THR A 677 27.44 7.73 -2.63
N PRO A 678 28.08 8.91 -2.64
CA PRO A 678 27.39 10.20 -2.57
C PRO A 678 26.27 10.35 -3.61
N GLU A 679 26.46 9.82 -4.82
CA GLU A 679 25.43 9.83 -5.87
C GLU A 679 24.23 8.94 -5.51
N ILE A 680 24.46 7.76 -4.93
CA ILE A 680 23.40 6.88 -4.44
C ILE A 680 22.68 7.51 -3.24
N LYS A 681 23.41 8.18 -2.34
CA LYS A 681 22.80 8.92 -1.22
C LYS A 681 21.85 9.99 -1.73
N ASP A 682 22.25 10.74 -2.75
CA ASP A 682 21.39 11.73 -3.37
C ASP A 682 20.19 11.07 -4.07
N VAL A 683 20.41 9.98 -4.82
CA VAL A 683 19.33 9.33 -5.58
C VAL A 683 18.28 8.68 -4.69
N TYR A 684 18.69 8.03 -3.61
CA TYR A 684 17.78 7.34 -2.68
C TYR A 684 17.40 8.19 -1.46
N ASP A 685 17.81 9.47 -1.43
CA ASP A 685 17.61 10.41 -0.32
C ASP A 685 18.05 9.86 1.04
N LEU A 686 19.22 9.23 1.04
CA LEU A 686 19.86 8.68 2.24
C LEU A 686 20.51 9.81 3.04
N SER A 687 20.47 9.71 4.38
CA SER A 687 21.21 10.63 5.25
C SER A 687 22.69 10.68 4.85
N PRO A 688 23.36 11.85 4.89
CA PRO A 688 24.79 11.96 4.64
C PRO A 688 25.62 11.02 5.53
N ASN A 689 25.13 10.77 6.75
CA ASN A 689 25.77 9.92 7.74
C ASN A 689 25.49 8.42 7.56
N PHE A 690 24.64 8.02 6.61
CA PHE A 690 24.42 6.60 6.32
C PHE A 690 25.43 6.12 5.29
N ASP A 691 26.28 5.20 5.73
CA ASP A 691 27.19 4.42 4.89
C ASP A 691 26.74 2.96 4.95
N GLY A 692 27.19 2.15 4.01
CA GLY A 692 26.82 0.74 3.94
C GLY A 692 26.49 0.30 2.52
N VAL A 693 25.51 -0.59 2.40
CA VAL A 693 25.27 -1.39 1.20
C VAL A 693 23.81 -1.31 0.79
N VAL A 694 23.52 -0.73 -0.37
CA VAL A 694 22.17 -0.63 -0.94
C VAL A 694 21.80 -1.86 -1.75
N ILE A 695 20.54 -2.27 -1.67
CA ILE A 695 19.95 -3.35 -2.45
C ILE A 695 19.33 -2.75 -3.71
N LEU A 696 19.85 -3.13 -4.87
CA LEU A 696 19.37 -2.68 -6.17
C LEU A 696 18.47 -3.74 -6.82
N ASP A 697 18.67 -5.00 -6.49
CA ASP A 697 17.79 -6.11 -6.87
C ASP A 697 17.77 -7.11 -5.71
N THR A 698 16.59 -7.46 -5.21
CA THR A 698 16.46 -8.43 -4.11
C THR A 698 16.68 -9.87 -4.58
N GLY A 699 16.59 -10.14 -5.89
CA GLY A 699 16.59 -11.49 -6.45
C GLY A 699 15.41 -12.34 -5.98
N LYS A 700 15.46 -13.65 -6.27
CA LYS A 700 14.38 -14.61 -5.97
C LYS A 700 14.56 -15.38 -4.66
N ASN A 701 15.77 -15.35 -4.08
CA ASN A 701 16.16 -16.25 -2.99
C ASN A 701 16.36 -15.57 -1.63
N TYR A 702 16.16 -14.25 -1.50
CA TYR A 702 16.42 -13.53 -0.24
C TYR A 702 15.47 -13.94 0.91
N GLU A 703 14.29 -14.49 0.61
CA GLU A 703 13.31 -14.92 1.63
C GLU A 703 13.86 -16.01 2.56
N ARG A 704 14.75 -16.88 2.05
CA ARG A 704 15.40 -17.95 2.83
C ARG A 704 16.28 -17.39 3.97
N LEU A 705 16.77 -16.17 3.83
CA LEU A 705 17.65 -15.50 4.79
C LEU A 705 16.90 -15.06 6.06
N GLY A 706 15.56 -15.16 6.08
CA GLY A 706 14.75 -14.92 7.28
C GLY A 706 14.63 -13.45 7.72
N ILE A 707 15.00 -12.50 6.86
CA ILE A 707 15.05 -11.05 7.17
C ILE A 707 13.80 -10.25 6.74
N GLY A 708 12.73 -10.96 6.34
CA GLY A 708 11.46 -10.37 5.89
C GLY A 708 11.50 -9.85 4.44
N GLU A 709 10.44 -9.16 4.01
CA GLU A 709 10.36 -8.55 2.67
C GLU A 709 11.38 -7.41 2.52
N LEU A 710 12.44 -7.67 1.73
CA LEU A 710 13.35 -6.65 1.23
C LEU A 710 12.80 -6.06 -0.07
N ARG A 711 13.20 -4.82 -0.37
CA ARG A 711 12.82 -4.12 -1.60
C ARG A 711 14.01 -3.34 -2.16
N GLU A 712 13.97 -3.06 -3.45
CA GLU A 712 14.89 -2.14 -4.09
C GLU A 712 14.94 -0.78 -3.33
N GLY A 713 16.15 -0.29 -3.11
CA GLY A 713 16.43 0.94 -2.38
C GLY A 713 16.52 0.78 -0.86
N TYR A 714 16.30 -0.41 -0.30
CA TYR A 714 16.66 -0.69 1.09
C TYR A 714 18.17 -0.83 1.21
N PHE A 715 18.74 -0.48 2.37
CA PHE A 715 20.19 -0.60 2.56
C PHE A 715 20.57 -1.09 3.96
N PHE A 716 21.62 -1.89 4.03
CA PHE A 716 22.24 -2.34 5.26
C PHE A 716 23.26 -1.30 5.75
N TRP A 717 23.24 -1.00 7.04
CA TRP A 717 24.17 -0.04 7.65
C TRP A 717 24.74 -0.51 8.99
N ILE A 718 24.21 -1.60 9.57
CA ILE A 718 24.79 -2.28 10.74
C ILE A 718 24.77 -3.79 10.51
N VAL A 719 25.87 -4.45 10.86
CA VAL A 719 25.98 -5.91 11.01
C VAL A 719 26.47 -6.19 12.43
N GLY A 720 25.85 -7.14 13.11
CA GLY A 720 26.07 -7.36 14.53
C GLY A 720 25.76 -6.12 15.34
N ASN A 721 26.81 -5.56 15.96
CA ASN A 721 26.77 -4.30 16.69
C ASN A 721 27.57 -3.18 16.00
N LYS A 722 28.16 -3.45 14.82
CA LYS A 722 29.09 -2.55 14.14
C LYS A 722 28.42 -1.85 12.96
N LYS A 723 28.61 -0.53 12.85
CA LYS A 723 28.23 0.23 11.66
C LYS A 723 29.18 -0.15 10.52
N ILE A 724 28.62 -0.43 9.34
CA ILE A 724 29.37 -0.81 8.15
C ILE A 724 29.40 0.36 7.16
N HIS A 725 30.50 0.53 6.42
CA HIS A 725 30.65 1.61 5.45
C HIS A 725 30.59 1.14 3.99
N ASN A 726 30.95 -0.12 3.75
CA ASN A 726 31.03 -0.71 2.42
C ASN A 726 30.77 -2.23 2.48
N MET A 727 30.68 -2.86 1.30
CA MET A 727 30.44 -4.29 1.11
C MET A 727 31.53 -5.15 1.75
N ARG A 728 32.80 -4.70 1.72
CA ARG A 728 33.92 -5.44 2.32
C ARG A 728 33.76 -5.56 3.84
N GLU A 729 33.45 -4.45 4.50
CA GLU A 729 33.15 -4.44 5.94
C GLU A 729 31.90 -5.25 6.28
N MET A 730 30.87 -5.19 5.44
CA MET A 730 29.67 -6.01 5.61
C MET A 730 29.99 -7.51 5.59
N ILE A 731 30.69 -7.98 4.57
CA ILE A 731 31.04 -9.39 4.39
C ILE A 731 31.98 -9.85 5.52
N SER A 732 33.00 -9.05 5.84
CA SER A 732 33.96 -9.33 6.91
C SER A 732 33.25 -9.50 8.26
N GLU A 733 32.32 -8.60 8.58
CA GLU A 733 31.60 -8.64 9.86
C GLU A 733 30.61 -9.80 9.92
N ILE A 734 29.94 -10.13 8.80
CA ILE A 734 29.08 -11.32 8.69
C ILE A 734 29.89 -12.59 8.95
N LEU A 735 31.03 -12.78 8.28
CA LEU A 735 31.88 -13.95 8.44
C LEU A 735 32.48 -14.04 9.85
N ARG A 736 32.90 -12.91 10.43
CA ARG A 736 33.39 -12.83 11.81
C ARG A 736 32.37 -13.35 12.82
N ILE A 737 31.10 -12.93 12.69
CA ILE A 737 30.03 -13.37 13.59
C ILE A 737 29.62 -14.82 13.29
N ASN A 738 29.65 -15.23 12.02
CA ASN A 738 29.33 -16.59 11.62
C ASN A 738 30.34 -17.62 12.15
N ASN A 739 31.56 -17.20 12.48
CA ASN A 739 32.57 -18.04 13.12
C ASN A 739 32.44 -18.14 14.64
N LYS A 740 31.52 -17.40 15.28
CA LYS A 740 31.30 -17.46 16.73
C LYS A 740 30.35 -18.62 17.09
N PRO A 741 30.74 -19.52 18.01
CA PRO A 741 29.83 -20.57 18.48
C PRO A 741 28.63 -19.97 19.23
N ARG A 742 27.52 -20.71 19.27
CA ARG A 742 26.31 -20.31 19.98
C ARG A 742 26.60 -20.21 21.50
N PRO A 743 26.29 -19.09 22.17
CA PRO A 743 26.56 -18.93 23.60
C PRO A 743 25.74 -19.91 24.45
N THR A 744 26.37 -20.53 25.45
CA THR A 744 25.83 -21.67 26.21
C THR A 744 24.99 -21.29 27.44
N ARG A 745 25.02 -20.04 27.94
CA ARG A 745 24.06 -19.48 28.93
C ARG A 745 24.32 -17.98 29.18
N GLY A 746 23.27 -17.17 29.27
CA GLY A 746 23.32 -15.78 29.80
C GLY A 746 24.07 -14.71 28.99
N GLY A 747 24.83 -15.08 27.95
CA GLY A 747 25.54 -14.13 27.08
C GLY A 747 24.60 -13.35 26.15
N SER A 748 24.89 -12.06 25.95
CA SER A 748 24.10 -11.20 25.06
C SER A 748 24.14 -11.69 23.61
N ILE A 749 22.99 -12.13 23.07
CA ILE A 749 22.77 -12.48 21.65
C ILE A 749 22.66 -11.20 20.78
N SER A 750 23.23 -10.09 21.25
CA SER A 750 23.04 -8.77 20.62
C SER A 750 23.64 -8.70 19.22
N GLU A 751 24.77 -9.36 18.95
CA GLU A 751 25.42 -9.31 17.63
C GLU A 751 25.06 -10.52 16.73
N GLY A 752 24.63 -11.65 17.30
CA GLY A 752 24.41 -12.91 16.59
C GLY A 752 25.49 -13.96 16.86
N HIS A 753 25.38 -15.11 16.21
CA HIS A 753 26.31 -16.25 16.28
C HIS A 753 26.28 -17.05 14.96
N LYS A 754 27.03 -18.16 14.88
CA LYS A 754 27.03 -19.07 13.71
C LYS A 754 25.60 -19.39 13.25
N GLY A 755 25.33 -19.14 11.97
CA GLY A 755 24.05 -19.33 11.30
C GLY A 755 22.98 -18.27 11.57
N PHE A 756 23.21 -17.33 12.51
CA PHE A 756 22.24 -16.31 12.92
C PHE A 756 22.92 -14.96 13.19
N ILE A 757 23.02 -14.09 12.19
CA ILE A 757 23.75 -12.81 12.29
C ILE A 757 22.77 -11.64 12.37
N ARG A 758 22.92 -10.76 13.35
CA ARG A 758 22.08 -9.55 13.42
C ARG A 758 22.43 -8.62 12.26
N VAL A 759 21.42 -8.08 11.60
CA VAL A 759 21.56 -6.99 10.63
C VAL A 759 20.53 -5.90 10.89
N VAL A 760 20.91 -4.66 10.60
CA VAL A 760 19.98 -3.53 10.57
C VAL A 760 19.99 -2.95 9.17
N TYR A 761 18.81 -2.93 8.56
CA TYR A 761 18.59 -2.27 7.30
C TYR A 761 17.55 -1.17 7.45
N VAL A 762 17.65 -0.17 6.58
CA VAL A 762 16.73 0.95 6.54
C VAL A 762 15.71 0.71 5.44
N ARG A 763 14.44 0.89 5.82
CA ARG A 763 13.29 1.08 4.94
C ARG A 763 13.03 2.59 4.87
N ARG A 764 12.44 3.09 3.78
CA ARG A 764 12.30 4.54 3.47
C ARG A 764 11.85 5.46 4.63
N ASP A 765 11.25 4.94 5.69
CA ASP A 765 10.75 5.65 6.87
C ASP A 765 11.16 5.02 8.23
N SER A 766 11.91 3.92 8.25
CA SER A 766 12.15 3.15 9.48
C SER A 766 13.39 2.26 9.40
N THR A 767 14.01 1.99 10.55
CA THR A 767 15.06 0.96 10.65
C THR A 767 14.45 -0.36 11.10
N SER A 768 14.87 -1.46 10.46
CA SER A 768 14.44 -2.81 10.79
C SER A 768 15.66 -3.60 11.25
N THR A 769 15.60 -4.10 12.48
CA THR A 769 16.58 -5.05 13.01
C THR A 769 16.06 -6.47 12.77
N GLN A 770 16.84 -7.29 12.08
CA GLN A 770 16.52 -8.69 11.78
C GLN A 770 17.76 -9.59 11.95
N TYR A 771 17.57 -10.90 11.86
CA TYR A 771 18.68 -11.86 11.92
C TYR A 771 18.77 -12.62 10.59
N LEU A 772 19.91 -12.49 9.91
CA LEU A 772 20.28 -13.29 8.74
C LEU A 772 20.46 -14.74 9.15
N ARG A 773 19.75 -15.64 8.47
CA ARG A 773 19.99 -17.07 8.51
C ARG A 773 20.92 -17.45 7.37
N LEU A 774 22.10 -17.96 7.71
CA LEU A 774 23.10 -18.39 6.73
C LEU A 774 23.29 -19.89 6.78
N THR A 775 23.41 -20.51 5.60
CA THR A 775 23.92 -21.88 5.44
C THR A 775 25.44 -21.87 5.33
N ASP A 776 26.07 -23.04 5.39
CA ASP A 776 27.52 -23.15 5.15
C ASP A 776 27.88 -22.82 3.68
N GLU A 777 26.97 -23.07 2.73
CA GLU A 777 27.10 -22.65 1.32
C GLU A 777 27.12 -21.13 1.17
N ASP A 778 26.27 -20.41 1.92
CA ASP A 778 26.27 -18.95 1.93
C ASP A 778 27.58 -18.37 2.46
N ALA A 779 28.13 -19.01 3.50
CA ALA A 779 29.41 -18.61 4.05
C ALA A 779 30.54 -18.82 3.01
N ALA A 780 30.49 -19.91 2.25
CA ALA A 780 31.43 -20.17 1.17
C ALA A 780 31.30 -19.16 -0.01
N GLU A 781 30.07 -18.80 -0.39
CA GLU A 781 29.79 -17.74 -1.38
C GLU A 781 30.43 -16.41 -0.95
N LEU A 782 30.20 -16.00 0.31
CA LEU A 782 30.75 -14.77 0.88
C LEU A 782 32.28 -14.78 0.96
N MET A 783 32.91 -15.93 1.25
CA MET A 783 34.36 -16.07 1.22
C MET A 783 34.92 -15.95 -0.21
N SER A 784 34.24 -16.52 -1.21
CA SER A 784 34.62 -16.38 -2.62
C SER A 784 34.55 -14.92 -3.09
N LEU A 785 33.45 -14.23 -2.74
CA LEU A 785 33.24 -12.81 -3.04
C LEU A 785 34.32 -11.91 -2.43
N THR A 786 34.84 -12.26 -1.25
CA THR A 786 35.93 -11.51 -0.62
C THR A 786 37.20 -11.55 -1.48
N LYS A 787 37.56 -12.73 -2.03
CA LYS A 787 38.73 -12.90 -2.90
C LYS A 787 38.60 -12.16 -4.25
N GLU A 788 37.39 -12.08 -4.79
CA GLU A 788 37.10 -11.35 -6.03
C GLU A 788 37.17 -9.83 -5.84
N LEU A 789 36.65 -9.34 -4.71
CA LEU A 789 36.78 -7.95 -4.30
C LEU A 789 38.25 -7.57 -4.07
N ASP A 790 39.06 -8.48 -3.52
CA ASP A 790 40.49 -8.24 -3.28
C ASP A 790 41.28 -8.15 -4.60
N ARG A 791 41.05 -9.04 -5.57
CA ARG A 791 41.71 -9.00 -6.92
C ARG A 791 41.41 -7.72 -7.69
N THR A 792 40.22 -7.14 -7.53
CA THR A 792 39.85 -5.90 -8.25
C THR A 792 40.45 -4.64 -7.63
N THR A 793 40.99 -4.69 -6.41
CA THR A 793 41.73 -3.59 -5.79
C THR A 793 43.17 -3.49 -6.31
N ASP A 794 43.84 -4.63 -6.55
CA ASP A 794 45.23 -4.68 -7.02
C ASP A 794 45.41 -4.12 -8.45
N GLU A 795 44.38 -4.19 -9.31
CA GLU A 795 44.41 -3.57 -10.66
C GLU A 795 44.15 -2.06 -10.65
N THR A 796 43.61 -1.50 -9.56
CA THR A 796 43.29 -0.06 -9.46
C THR A 796 44.40 0.74 -8.77
N GLU A 797 45.30 0.10 -8.02
CA GLU A 797 46.40 0.75 -7.28
C GLU A 797 47.70 0.93 -8.09
N ALA A 798 47.84 0.26 -9.25
CA ALA A 798 49.00 0.42 -10.13
C ALA A 798 48.89 1.59 -11.14
N GLY A 799 47.78 2.33 -11.15
CA GLY A 799 47.44 3.27 -12.21
C GLY A 799 46.82 4.59 -11.76
N SER A 800 47.32 5.25 -10.70
CA SER A 800 46.94 6.64 -10.43
C SER A 800 47.96 7.38 -9.55
N GLN A 801 49.18 7.59 -10.06
CA GLN A 801 49.91 8.82 -9.74
C GLN A 801 49.28 9.98 -10.53
N LYS A 802 48.17 10.52 -10.00
CA LYS A 802 47.67 11.91 -10.12
C LYS A 802 46.20 11.96 -9.72
N SER A 803 45.90 12.50 -8.54
CA SER A 803 45.13 13.75 -8.49
C SER A 803 45.18 14.36 -7.09
N LYS A 804 45.87 15.51 -7.00
CA LYS A 804 45.71 16.52 -5.95
C LYS A 804 44.27 17.12 -5.90
N GLN A 805 43.34 16.57 -6.68
CA GLN A 805 42.00 17.08 -6.92
C GLN A 805 40.92 16.32 -6.12
N GLY A 806 41.21 15.06 -5.73
CA GLY A 806 40.32 14.25 -4.88
C GLY A 806 40.33 14.66 -3.40
N SER A 807 41.48 15.08 -2.85
CA SER A 807 41.53 15.58 -1.45
C SER A 807 40.84 16.93 -1.32
N ASP A 808 41.01 17.83 -2.31
CA ASP A 808 40.40 19.16 -2.31
C ASP A 808 38.86 19.10 -2.26
N ILE A 809 38.23 18.13 -2.95
CA ILE A 809 36.76 17.94 -2.86
C ILE A 809 36.32 17.40 -1.50
N ALA A 810 37.06 16.44 -0.93
CA ALA A 810 36.75 15.89 0.39
C ALA A 810 36.89 16.95 1.49
N ASP A 811 37.97 17.74 1.44
CA ASP A 811 38.23 18.83 2.38
C ASP A 811 37.15 19.93 2.28
N ARG A 812 36.68 20.24 1.06
CA ARG A 812 35.52 21.14 0.85
C ARG A 812 34.22 20.60 1.43
N ILE A 813 33.94 19.30 1.32
CA ILE A 813 32.70 18.72 1.85
C ILE A 813 32.72 18.71 3.37
N ILE A 814 33.86 18.36 3.98
CA ILE A 814 34.05 18.37 5.44
C ILE A 814 33.88 19.79 5.98
N SER A 815 34.56 20.76 5.37
CA SER A 815 34.46 22.17 5.71
C SER A 815 33.03 22.70 5.63
N ALA A 816 32.29 22.38 4.56
CA ALA A 816 30.90 22.82 4.40
C ALA A 816 29.97 22.24 5.48
N SER A 817 30.18 20.99 5.87
CA SER A 817 29.43 20.32 6.95
C SER A 817 29.71 20.94 8.31
N ILE A 818 30.97 21.26 8.61
CA ILE A 818 31.34 21.93 9.87
C ILE A 818 30.79 23.36 9.91
N LEU A 819 30.93 24.13 8.84
CA LEU A 819 30.37 25.49 8.74
C LEU A 819 28.84 25.51 8.84
N SER A 820 28.14 24.50 8.32
CA SER A 820 26.68 24.40 8.45
C SER A 820 26.25 24.17 9.90
N ARG A 821 27.02 23.36 10.65
CA ARG A 821 26.80 23.15 12.08
C ARG A 821 27.12 24.39 12.90
N LEU A 822 28.18 25.12 12.52
CA LEU A 822 28.49 26.44 13.09
C LEU A 822 27.34 27.43 12.86
N GLY A 823 26.79 27.50 11.65
CA GLY A 823 25.63 28.36 11.33
C GLY A 823 24.40 28.05 12.20
N LYS A 824 24.10 26.77 12.40
CA LYS A 824 23.03 26.34 13.32
C LYS A 824 23.30 26.77 14.77
N ALA A 825 24.53 26.59 15.25
CA ALA A 825 24.91 27.01 16.60
C ALA A 825 24.83 28.53 16.77
N LEU A 826 25.23 29.31 15.76
CA LEU A 826 25.13 30.77 15.75
C LEU A 826 23.69 31.27 15.80
N LEU A 827 22.78 30.63 15.05
CA LEU A 827 21.36 30.98 15.06
C LEU A 827 20.68 30.62 16.38
N ILE A 828 21.04 29.48 16.99
CA ILE A 828 20.54 29.11 18.32
C ILE A 828 21.06 30.09 19.37
N TYR A 829 22.37 30.40 19.33
CA TYR A 829 22.96 31.39 20.24
C TYR A 829 22.25 32.74 20.13
N ALA A 830 22.04 33.24 18.92
CA ALA A 830 21.41 34.54 18.73
C ALA A 830 19.94 34.57 19.14
N ASN A 831 19.17 33.48 18.92
CA ASN A 831 17.82 33.33 19.47
C ASN A 831 17.80 33.49 21.01
N ASP A 832 18.85 32.98 21.67
CA ASP A 832 18.98 33.06 23.11
C ASP A 832 19.57 34.41 23.59
N HIS A 833 20.08 35.26 22.67
CA HIS A 833 20.79 36.51 22.95
C HIS A 833 20.29 37.68 22.09
N GLN A 834 18.97 37.86 22.03
CA GLN A 834 18.30 39.02 21.41
C GLN A 834 18.72 39.26 19.94
N ASP A 835 18.76 38.18 19.15
CA ASP A 835 19.06 38.19 17.72
C ASP A 835 20.45 38.73 17.36
N ARG A 836 21.41 38.69 18.31
CA ARG A 836 22.80 39.07 18.07
C ARG A 836 23.74 37.87 18.00
N TYR A 837 24.63 37.89 17.01
CA TYR A 837 25.71 36.91 16.92
C TYR A 837 26.77 37.13 18.01
N PRO A 838 27.43 36.06 18.49
CA PRO A 838 28.39 36.15 19.59
C PRO A 838 29.60 37.01 19.23
N ASP A 839 30.16 37.69 20.22
CA ASP A 839 31.38 38.49 20.03
C ASP A 839 32.62 37.62 19.79
N THR A 840 32.62 36.39 20.29
CA THR A 840 33.71 35.43 20.13
C THR A 840 33.18 34.01 19.93
N MET A 841 33.86 33.21 19.09
CA MET A 841 33.48 31.80 18.84
C MET A 841 33.57 30.91 20.08
N SER A 842 34.36 31.31 21.10
CA SER A 842 34.47 30.59 22.36
C SER A 842 33.14 30.48 23.12
N LEU A 843 32.21 31.42 22.92
CA LEU A 843 30.88 31.42 23.56
C LEU A 843 29.93 30.34 22.99
N LEU A 844 30.29 29.72 21.85
CA LEU A 844 29.50 28.64 21.24
C LEU A 844 29.83 27.25 21.78
N LYS A 845 30.74 27.15 22.77
CA LYS A 845 31.22 25.86 23.31
C LYS A 845 30.10 24.98 23.86
N SER A 846 29.05 25.56 24.45
CA SER A 846 27.88 24.83 24.95
C SER A 846 26.86 24.48 23.87
N TYR A 847 26.94 25.11 22.70
CA TYR A 847 25.99 24.96 21.58
C TYR A 847 26.48 23.96 20.52
N ILE A 848 27.79 23.70 20.45
CA ILE A 848 28.40 22.72 19.55
C ILE A 848 28.73 21.45 20.36
N ARG A 849 27.98 20.37 20.11
CA ARG A 849 28.08 19.11 20.87
C ARG A 849 29.36 18.33 20.61
N ASP A 850 29.97 18.51 19.45
CA ASP A 850 31.17 17.78 19.03
C ASP A 850 32.43 18.60 19.35
N LYS A 851 33.28 18.05 20.22
CA LYS A 851 34.49 18.73 20.69
C LYS A 851 35.52 18.88 19.57
N GLN A 852 35.62 17.92 18.65
CA GLN A 852 36.57 17.96 17.54
C GLN A 852 36.18 19.01 16.51
N ASP A 853 34.89 19.13 16.21
CA ASP A 853 34.42 20.19 15.31
C ASP A 853 34.65 21.59 15.91
N PHE A 854 34.44 21.75 17.22
CA PHE A 854 34.64 23.03 17.88
C PHE A 854 36.12 23.47 17.85
N GLU A 855 37.04 22.56 18.14
CA GLU A 855 38.48 22.81 18.02
C GLU A 855 38.89 23.11 16.57
N TRP A 856 38.32 22.39 15.60
CA TRP A 856 38.55 22.66 14.18
C TRP A 856 38.04 24.03 13.77
N ILE A 857 36.86 24.46 14.24
CA ILE A 857 36.28 25.79 13.94
C ILE A 857 37.21 26.89 14.45
N LEU A 858 37.66 26.82 15.69
CA LEU A 858 38.57 27.82 16.28
C LEU A 858 39.89 27.92 15.50
N LYS A 859 40.35 26.81 14.91
CA LYS A 859 41.61 26.75 14.17
C LYS A 859 41.47 27.14 12.69
N ASN A 860 40.34 26.85 12.04
CA ASN A 860 40.25 26.87 10.57
C ASN A 860 39.20 27.85 10.03
N VAL A 861 38.40 28.50 10.88
CA VAL A 861 37.34 29.42 10.43
C VAL A 861 37.69 30.86 10.75
N SER A 862 37.56 31.74 9.76
CA SER A 862 37.54 33.19 9.96
C SER A 862 36.10 33.65 10.18
N TYR A 863 35.85 34.28 11.33
CA TYR A 863 34.52 34.70 11.75
C TYR A 863 34.34 36.22 11.59
N LEU A 864 33.33 36.63 10.81
CA LEU A 864 33.02 38.02 10.46
C LEU A 864 31.72 38.53 11.12
N GLY A 865 30.95 37.65 11.78
CA GLY A 865 29.67 37.97 12.41
C GLY A 865 29.74 38.67 13.77
N LYS A 866 30.94 38.99 14.26
CA LYS A 866 31.18 39.51 15.63
C LYS A 866 30.24 40.68 15.98
N GLY A 867 29.36 40.48 16.96
CA GLY A 867 28.48 41.48 17.55
C GLY A 867 27.38 42.03 16.62
N ARG A 868 27.16 41.42 15.45
CA ARG A 868 26.17 41.86 14.45
C ARG A 868 24.77 41.34 14.77
N ASP A 869 23.77 42.14 14.42
CA ASP A 869 22.35 41.80 14.49
C ASP A 869 21.94 40.93 13.29
N ILE A 870 21.08 39.93 13.49
CA ILE A 870 20.59 39.01 12.44
C ILE A 870 19.66 39.72 11.45
N ALA A 871 18.96 40.78 11.87
CA ALA A 871 17.97 41.46 11.05
C ALA A 871 18.60 42.10 9.80
N GLY A 872 18.31 41.53 8.61
CA GLY A 872 18.73 42.06 7.32
C GLY A 872 20.01 41.46 6.71
N LEU A 873 20.64 40.46 7.34
CA LEU A 873 21.92 39.89 6.89
C LEU A 873 21.83 38.57 6.11
N THR A 874 20.70 38.26 5.46
CA THR A 874 20.48 36.96 4.79
C THR A 874 21.52 36.62 3.71
N GLU A 875 22.04 37.64 3.01
CA GLU A 875 23.08 37.49 1.97
C GLU A 875 24.48 37.93 2.42
N THR A 876 24.63 38.31 3.68
CA THR A 876 25.91 38.78 4.21
C THR A 876 26.76 37.62 4.69
N ILE A 877 28.06 37.70 4.46
CA ILE A 877 29.00 36.66 4.86
C ILE A 877 29.31 36.78 6.35
N ILE A 878 29.13 35.68 7.08
CA ILE A 878 29.28 35.61 8.54
C ILE A 878 30.51 34.80 8.95
N ALA A 879 30.92 33.80 8.16
CA ALA A 879 32.17 33.07 8.38
C ALA A 879 32.66 32.40 7.09
N TYR A 880 33.93 32.06 7.02
CA TYR A 880 34.48 31.24 5.92
C TYR A 880 35.67 30.41 6.39
N ASP A 881 36.00 29.36 5.65
CA ASP A 881 37.15 28.49 5.95
C ASP A 881 38.46 29.11 5.43
N ARG A 882 39.37 29.47 6.33
CA ARG A 882 40.67 30.06 5.98
C ARG A 882 41.68 29.03 5.50
N ALA A 883 41.56 27.78 5.95
CA ALA A 883 42.46 26.71 5.54
C ALA A 883 42.24 26.35 4.06
N LEU A 884 40.98 26.26 3.62
CA LEU A 884 40.64 26.09 2.20
C LEU A 884 41.01 27.31 1.35
N LEU A 885 40.84 28.53 1.90
CA LEU A 885 41.24 29.74 1.18
C LEU A 885 42.74 29.75 0.84
N ASN A 886 43.58 29.33 1.80
CA ASN A 886 45.04 29.26 1.62
C ASN A 886 45.47 28.18 0.61
N MET A 887 44.58 27.26 0.20
CA MET A 887 44.86 26.28 -0.86
C MET A 887 44.67 26.86 -2.28
N GLY A 888 44.13 28.08 -2.41
CA GLY A 888 44.10 28.86 -3.65
C GLY A 888 42.98 28.53 -4.65
N THR A 889 42.12 27.53 -4.38
CA THR A 889 41.04 27.11 -5.29
C THR A 889 39.67 27.72 -4.97
N GLY A 890 39.54 28.38 -3.82
CA GLY A 890 38.30 28.97 -3.29
C GLY A 890 38.01 28.48 -1.87
N THR A 891 36.92 28.95 -1.26
CA THR A 891 36.53 28.51 0.10
C THR A 891 35.02 28.36 0.26
N ASN A 892 34.61 27.62 1.28
CA ASN A 892 33.23 27.60 1.74
C ASN A 892 32.93 28.82 2.59
N VAL A 893 31.80 29.43 2.30
CA VAL A 893 31.33 30.67 2.91
C VAL A 893 29.99 30.42 3.57
N LEU A 894 29.89 30.77 4.84
CA LEU A 894 28.66 30.77 5.64
C LEU A 894 28.00 32.15 5.58
N PHE A 895 26.75 32.20 5.16
CA PHE A 895 25.92 33.40 5.09
C PHE A 895 25.04 33.56 6.34
N GLY A 896 24.53 34.76 6.60
CA GLY A 896 23.66 35.05 7.76
C GLY A 896 22.34 34.29 7.75
N SER A 897 21.90 33.82 6.57
CA SER A 897 20.80 32.86 6.43
C SER A 897 21.10 31.45 6.98
N GLY A 898 22.33 31.16 7.41
CA GLY A 898 22.79 29.82 7.79
C GLY A 898 23.17 28.93 6.61
N MET A 899 23.06 29.45 5.38
CA MET A 899 23.45 28.76 4.15
C MET A 899 24.97 28.72 3.98
N VAL A 900 25.51 27.58 3.56
CA VAL A 900 26.93 27.44 3.23
C VAL A 900 27.09 27.17 1.74
N LEU A 901 27.90 27.97 1.06
CA LEU A 901 28.20 27.80 -0.36
C LEU A 901 29.70 27.91 -0.61
N PHE A 902 30.21 27.09 -1.52
CA PHE A 902 31.55 27.25 -2.06
C PHE A 902 31.62 28.49 -2.98
N ARG A 903 32.73 29.23 -2.91
CA ARG A 903 33.06 30.38 -3.74
C ARG A 903 34.49 30.26 -4.26
N SER A 904 34.68 30.43 -5.56
CA SER A 904 36.00 30.49 -6.19
C SER A 904 36.74 31.78 -5.82
N ALA A 905 38.08 31.78 -5.94
CA ALA A 905 38.92 32.95 -5.67
C ALA A 905 38.45 34.23 -6.39
N GLU A 906 38.09 34.13 -7.68
CA GLU A 906 37.58 35.25 -8.49
C GLU A 906 36.27 35.86 -7.94
N LYS A 907 35.39 35.04 -7.35
CA LYS A 907 34.16 35.52 -6.69
C LYS A 907 34.45 36.09 -5.30
N LEU A 908 35.51 35.66 -4.63
CA LEU A 908 35.91 36.14 -3.31
C LEU A 908 36.56 37.52 -3.38
N GLU A 909 37.29 37.83 -4.46
CA GLU A 909 37.79 39.19 -4.76
C GLU A 909 36.64 40.19 -4.95
N LYS A 910 35.62 39.82 -5.74
CA LYS A 910 34.40 40.64 -5.94
C LYS A 910 33.59 40.83 -4.65
N LEU A 911 33.80 39.99 -3.64
CA LEU A 911 33.16 40.05 -2.31
C LEU A 911 34.05 40.68 -1.24
N GLY A 912 35.24 41.21 -1.61
CA GLY A 912 36.16 41.91 -0.71
C GLY A 912 36.91 41.02 0.29
N ILE A 913 36.96 39.70 0.07
CA ILE A 913 37.61 38.73 0.97
C ILE A 913 39.10 38.53 0.63
N MET A 914 39.50 38.83 -0.61
CA MET A 914 40.90 38.82 -1.06
C MET A 914 41.31 40.28 -1.37
N LYS A 915 42.20 40.88 -0.57
CA LYS A 915 42.89 42.12 -0.95
C LYS A 915 44.05 41.76 -1.86
N ALA A 916 44.17 42.46 -2.98
CA ALA A 916 45.32 42.36 -3.87
C ALA A 916 46.57 42.86 -3.14
N GLU A 917 47.58 42.00 -3.05
CA GLU A 917 49.00 42.37 -2.95
C GLU A 917 49.72 41.85 -4.18
#